data_AF-A0A3S0RRJ5-F1
#
_entry.id   AF-A0A3S0RRJ5-F1
#
_cell.length_a   1.000
_cell.length_b   1.000
_cell.length_c   1.000
_cell.angle_alpha   90.00
_cell.angle_beta   90.00
_cell.angle_gamma   90.00
#
_symmetry.space_group_name_H-M   'P 1'
#
loop_
_entity.id
_entity.type
_entity.pdbx_description
1 polymer ?
#
loop_
_entity_poly.entity_id
_entity_poly.type
_entity_poly.pdbx_seq_one_letter_code
_entity_poly.pdbx_strand_id
1 'polypeptide(L)'
;MPVLTSNRHVTYALGMFALCAITIVAFWPALSGGFIFDDYPIFVENPVVHINDWHWQSWHALWEWSLTNIQRPLVMLTYALNYALGGSTWGFKATNLALHLLNVMLVWLLADKLLAASWNTASDSIKNSARQRTQYWALAVAAAWAIHPLQISVVMYVVQRMEIMGFTFVLLALLCYWRAREQQQVGQRAWPWLLLSTVLVAMGYCAKETAVLVPGYALLLELTILRFAASNSQTSRLWKIFYTCGCALALTIFVGYLLPRYATAEAYSARDFTAWQRELTQLRVLPMYLGWSLVPLPSLLHFYYDNYPASASLLHPATTLIGGLFLATLLGLAVAVRHRRPLLALGIGWFFMANALTSSPLPLELVFEHRNYPGLFGVLLVLADLIWLACRKVSPSMPAIIALVLVFNLSFLTFLRAGTWSSPLQLATTLAEYNPGSARAALDLARRYVAISSDNPDVPAYWLGIKELERAARLPGSSILPEDALLIQGANHPGVDSRVWWDSLQEKLRTRPMGPETYLALNGLLHNRLYDHVNIDATQLARAYEIAIARQPKLVSLHVQYAELAGIALGNPALAVEQWQDVMTLKTHTSGEVAQLANYLIDGHRDREALAVIEKAQAMQPALVGDATLLALRAKAQKALESPATTSTGG
;
A
#
# COMPACT_ATOMS: atom_id res chain seq x y z
N MET A 1 12.12 -51.21 13.35
CA MET A 1 12.47 -50.10 12.44
C MET A 1 11.95 -48.72 12.93
N PRO A 2 12.44 -48.12 14.04
CA PRO A 2 12.11 -46.72 14.39
C PRO A 2 13.24 -45.71 14.07
N VAL A 3 14.44 -46.17 13.69
CA VAL A 3 15.64 -45.30 13.55
C VAL A 3 15.62 -44.45 12.26
N LEU A 4 14.89 -44.86 11.22
CA LEU A 4 14.90 -44.18 9.90
C LEU A 4 13.95 -42.97 9.80
N THR A 5 12.98 -42.80 10.72
CA THR A 5 12.08 -41.64 10.73
C THR A 5 12.70 -40.44 11.43
N SER A 6 13.50 -40.67 12.48
CA SER A 6 14.19 -39.61 13.26
C SER A 6 15.12 -38.74 12.39
N ASN A 7 15.98 -39.36 11.57
CA ASN A 7 16.93 -38.63 10.71
C ASN A 7 16.27 -37.75 9.62
N ARG A 8 15.02 -38.05 9.23
CA ARG A 8 14.31 -37.30 8.17
C ARG A 8 13.77 -35.97 8.69
N HIS A 9 13.15 -35.98 9.86
CA HIS A 9 12.68 -34.75 10.50
C HIS A 9 13.85 -33.80 10.79
N VAL A 10 14.99 -34.35 11.20
CA VAL A 10 16.23 -33.59 11.40
C VAL A 10 16.72 -32.97 10.10
N THR A 11 16.78 -33.72 8.99
CA THR A 11 17.25 -33.20 7.70
C THR A 11 16.39 -32.03 7.18
N TYR A 12 15.07 -32.11 7.33
CA TYR A 12 14.18 -31.02 6.90
C TYR A 12 14.21 -29.83 7.84
N ALA A 13 14.32 -30.07 9.15
CA ALA A 13 14.53 -29.00 10.11
C ALA A 13 15.85 -28.25 9.82
N LEU A 14 16.92 -28.97 9.50
CA LEU A 14 18.20 -28.38 9.07
C LEU A 14 18.07 -27.62 7.74
N GLY A 15 17.35 -28.17 6.76
CA GLY A 15 17.09 -27.49 5.49
C GLY A 15 16.30 -26.19 5.65
N MET A 16 15.27 -26.20 6.51
CA MET A 16 14.49 -25.00 6.84
C MET A 16 15.33 -23.99 7.61
N PHE A 17 16.12 -24.44 8.59
CA PHE A 17 17.04 -23.58 9.32
C PHE A 17 18.06 -22.91 8.39
N ALA A 18 18.67 -23.67 7.48
CA ALA A 18 19.58 -23.15 6.48
C ALA A 18 18.90 -22.12 5.56
N LEU A 19 17.66 -22.39 5.12
CA LEU A 19 16.89 -21.44 4.32
C LEU A 19 16.61 -20.14 5.10
N CYS A 20 16.20 -20.23 6.35
CA CYS A 20 16.02 -19.04 7.19
C CYS A 20 17.32 -18.26 7.35
N ALA A 21 18.44 -18.94 7.59
CA ALA A 21 19.75 -18.30 7.70
C ALA A 21 20.17 -17.61 6.39
N ILE A 22 20.03 -18.27 5.24
CA ILE A 22 20.32 -17.68 3.91
C ILE A 22 19.43 -16.47 3.67
N THR A 23 18.15 -16.55 4.00
CA THR A 23 17.21 -15.44 3.85
C THR A 23 17.62 -14.27 4.75
N ILE A 24 17.98 -14.50 6.01
CA ILE A 24 18.48 -13.45 6.91
C ILE A 24 19.73 -12.80 6.31
N VAL A 25 20.72 -13.58 5.87
CA VAL A 25 21.97 -13.07 5.29
C VAL A 25 21.70 -12.25 4.03
N ALA A 26 20.82 -12.72 3.14
CA ALA A 26 20.48 -12.03 1.90
C ALA A 26 19.82 -10.67 2.15
N PHE A 27 19.03 -10.54 3.23
CA PHE A 27 18.30 -9.31 3.57
C PHE A 27 19.05 -8.41 4.56
N TRP A 28 20.11 -8.93 5.20
CA TRP A 28 20.84 -8.27 6.28
C TRP A 28 21.28 -6.83 5.96
N PRO A 29 21.85 -6.53 4.77
CA PRO A 29 22.26 -5.17 4.46
C PRO A 29 21.11 -4.16 4.51
N ALA A 30 19.91 -4.54 4.08
CA ALA A 30 18.78 -3.61 3.99
C ALA A 30 18.19 -3.23 5.36
N LEU A 31 18.52 -3.96 6.43
CA LEU A 31 18.07 -3.65 7.79
C LEU A 31 18.61 -2.31 8.30
N SER A 32 19.77 -1.86 7.79
CA SER A 32 20.35 -0.57 8.17
C SER A 32 19.75 0.63 7.42
N GLY A 33 18.92 0.40 6.40
CA GLY A 33 18.34 1.49 5.62
C GLY A 33 17.27 2.28 6.38
N GLY A 34 16.93 3.46 5.87
CA GLY A 34 15.88 4.31 6.42
C GLY A 34 14.46 3.94 5.99
N PHE A 35 13.51 4.76 6.44
CA PHE A 35 12.12 4.78 5.98
C PHE A 35 11.99 5.42 4.59
N ILE A 36 10.95 5.04 3.84
CA ILE A 36 10.70 5.52 2.48
C ILE A 36 9.20 5.71 2.21
N PHE A 37 8.86 6.73 1.43
CA PHE A 37 7.50 6.94 0.90
C PHE A 37 6.40 6.92 1.97
N ASP A 38 5.38 6.04 1.86
CA ASP A 38 4.22 6.03 2.78
C ASP A 38 4.60 5.67 4.23
N ASP A 39 5.84 5.23 4.47
CA ASP A 39 6.36 5.02 5.81
C ASP A 39 6.20 6.29 6.69
N TYR A 40 6.48 7.45 6.10
CA TYR A 40 6.46 8.73 6.80
C TYR A 40 5.09 9.11 7.37
N PRO A 41 4.06 9.35 6.53
CA PRO A 41 2.76 9.80 7.01
C PRO A 41 2.00 8.75 7.82
N ILE A 42 2.28 7.45 7.62
CA ILE A 42 1.54 6.38 8.31
C ILE A 42 2.04 6.20 9.74
N PHE A 43 3.35 6.31 9.98
CA PHE A 43 3.91 6.02 11.30
C PHE A 43 5.05 6.92 11.78
N VAL A 44 5.89 7.51 10.90
CA VAL A 44 7.00 8.36 11.37
C VAL A 44 6.46 9.70 11.88
N GLU A 45 5.59 10.32 11.10
CA GLU A 45 5.01 11.64 11.35
C GLU A 45 3.67 11.54 12.10
N ASN A 46 3.22 10.32 12.40
CA ASN A 46 1.93 10.07 13.01
C ASN A 46 2.06 9.82 14.52
N PRO A 47 1.78 10.84 15.37
CA PRO A 47 2.02 10.75 16.81
C PRO A 47 1.14 9.70 17.51
N VAL A 48 -0.01 9.31 16.92
CA VAL A 48 -0.90 8.30 17.52
C VAL A 48 -0.25 6.91 17.59
N VAL A 49 0.77 6.66 16.77
CA VAL A 49 1.49 5.37 16.72
C VAL A 49 2.66 5.36 17.71
N HIS A 50 3.11 6.53 18.20
CA HIS A 50 4.27 6.69 19.07
C HIS A 50 3.95 6.34 20.52
N ILE A 51 3.41 5.15 20.73
CA ILE A 51 3.02 4.64 22.05
C ILE A 51 4.29 4.18 22.78
N ASN A 52 4.64 4.88 23.87
CA ASN A 52 5.78 4.55 24.73
C ASN A 52 5.33 4.00 26.10
N ASP A 53 4.03 3.90 26.32
CA ASP A 53 3.44 3.38 27.55
C ASP A 53 2.48 2.21 27.29
N TRP A 54 2.06 1.54 28.37
CA TRP A 54 1.15 0.40 28.30
C TRP A 54 -0.27 0.78 28.74
N HIS A 55 -0.64 2.07 28.64
CA HIS A 55 -1.98 2.54 29.02
C HIS A 55 -3.00 2.15 27.94
N TRP A 56 -4.07 1.47 28.34
CA TRP A 56 -5.15 1.02 27.44
C TRP A 56 -5.67 2.13 26.52
N GLN A 57 -5.77 3.36 27.02
CA GLN A 57 -6.28 4.52 26.28
C GLN A 57 -5.46 4.81 25.01
N SER A 58 -4.13 4.74 25.08
CA SER A 58 -3.23 4.97 23.94
C SER A 58 -3.48 3.92 22.84
N TRP A 59 -3.59 2.65 23.23
CA TRP A 59 -3.82 1.54 22.32
C TRP A 59 -5.24 1.54 21.72
N HIS A 60 -6.24 1.95 22.50
CA HIS A 60 -7.61 2.11 22.03
C HIS A 60 -7.74 3.28 21.04
N ALA A 61 -7.14 4.43 21.34
CA ALA A 61 -7.13 5.59 20.45
C ALA A 61 -6.46 5.25 19.11
N LEU A 62 -5.35 4.51 19.12
CA LEU A 62 -4.72 3.98 17.91
C LEU A 62 -5.65 3.05 17.13
N TRP A 63 -6.37 2.16 17.82
CA TRP A 63 -7.32 1.26 17.19
C TRP A 63 -8.45 2.02 16.48
N GLU A 64 -9.06 2.99 17.16
CA GLU A 64 -10.10 3.86 16.59
C GLU A 64 -9.59 4.70 15.42
N TRP A 65 -8.41 5.33 15.58
CA TRP A 65 -7.75 6.06 14.51
C TRP A 65 -7.52 5.15 13.30
N SER A 66 -7.06 3.93 13.53
CA SER A 66 -6.81 2.98 12.44
C SER A 66 -8.09 2.57 11.73
N LEU A 67 -9.20 2.35 12.43
CA LEU A 67 -10.47 1.97 11.81
C LEU A 67 -11.01 3.07 10.88
N THR A 68 -10.78 4.33 11.24
CA THR A 68 -11.28 5.49 10.49
C THR A 68 -10.39 5.85 9.30
N ASN A 69 -9.07 5.79 9.46
CA ASN A 69 -8.13 6.39 8.50
C ASN A 69 -7.53 5.39 7.50
N ILE A 70 -7.18 4.17 7.94
CA ILE A 70 -6.44 3.22 7.10
C ILE A 70 -7.09 1.83 7.01
N GLN A 71 -7.98 1.49 7.95
CA GLN A 71 -8.68 0.20 8.08
C GLN A 71 -7.73 -0.99 8.23
N ARG A 72 -6.59 -0.81 8.93
CA ARG A 72 -5.56 -1.83 9.16
C ARG A 72 -5.19 -1.99 10.64
N PRO A 73 -6.18 -2.17 11.54
CA PRO A 73 -5.97 -2.01 12.98
C PRO A 73 -4.96 -3.01 13.55
N LEU A 74 -4.93 -4.26 13.08
CA LEU A 74 -3.94 -5.23 13.58
C LEU A 74 -2.51 -4.84 13.24
N VAL A 75 -2.28 -4.28 12.06
CA VAL A 75 -0.93 -3.89 11.63
C VAL A 75 -0.49 -2.64 12.38
N MET A 76 -1.38 -1.66 12.57
CA MET A 76 -1.11 -0.47 13.36
C MET A 76 -0.70 -0.81 14.80
N LEU A 77 -1.35 -1.79 15.43
CA LEU A 77 -0.93 -2.29 16.76
C LEU A 77 0.51 -2.82 16.74
N THR A 78 0.93 -3.52 15.69
CA THR A 78 2.32 -4.00 15.60
C THR A 78 3.33 -2.87 15.39
N TYR A 79 2.95 -1.77 14.74
CA TYR A 79 3.81 -0.59 14.61
C TYR A 79 3.96 0.13 15.94
N ALA A 80 2.87 0.30 16.68
CA ALA A 80 2.92 0.85 18.02
C ALA A 80 3.74 -0.02 18.97
N LEU A 81 3.66 -1.36 18.85
CA LEU A 81 4.54 -2.26 19.58
C LEU A 81 6.01 -2.02 19.23
N ASN A 82 6.35 -1.74 17.98
CA ASN A 82 7.72 -1.38 17.62
C ASN A 82 8.18 -0.07 18.27
N TYR A 83 7.31 0.93 18.39
CA TYR A 83 7.61 2.15 19.15
C TYR A 83 7.79 1.87 20.64
N ALA A 84 6.89 1.11 21.26
CA ALA A 84 6.97 0.71 22.67
C ALA A 84 8.25 -0.08 23.00
N LEU A 85 8.86 -0.74 22.00
CA LEU A 85 10.12 -1.47 22.10
C LEU A 85 11.36 -0.67 21.66
N GLY A 86 11.22 0.63 21.39
CA GLY A 86 12.34 1.56 21.14
C GLY A 86 12.33 2.28 19.79
N GLY A 87 11.37 2.00 18.90
CA GLY A 87 11.08 2.84 17.73
C GLY A 87 12.15 2.92 16.63
N SER A 88 13.15 2.04 16.62
CA SER A 88 14.22 2.09 15.61
C SER A 88 13.80 1.54 14.24
N THR A 89 14.24 2.19 13.15
CA THR A 89 14.08 1.72 11.76
C THR A 89 14.49 0.26 11.58
N TRP A 90 15.63 -0.12 12.17
CA TRP A 90 16.11 -1.50 12.19
C TRP A 90 15.08 -2.45 12.80
N GLY A 91 14.50 -2.09 13.96
CA GLY A 91 13.49 -2.88 14.64
C GLY A 91 12.23 -3.10 13.80
N PHE A 92 11.76 -2.06 13.09
CA PHE A 92 10.62 -2.18 12.18
C PHE A 92 10.88 -3.17 11.03
N LYS A 93 12.04 -3.07 10.39
CA LYS A 93 12.45 -3.95 9.29
C LYS A 93 12.74 -5.38 9.78
N ALA A 94 13.32 -5.53 10.96
CA ALA A 94 13.55 -6.83 11.58
C ALA A 94 12.22 -7.56 11.88
N THR A 95 11.20 -6.85 12.38
CA THR A 95 9.85 -7.42 12.55
C THR A 95 9.28 -7.91 11.22
N ASN A 96 9.41 -7.12 10.15
CA ASN A 96 8.96 -7.53 8.81
C ASN A 96 9.70 -8.77 8.31
N LEU A 97 11.02 -8.81 8.50
CA LEU A 97 11.84 -9.97 8.14
C LEU A 97 11.43 -11.22 8.94
N ALA A 98 11.16 -11.10 10.23
CA ALA A 98 10.67 -12.20 11.06
C ALA A 98 9.31 -12.74 10.56
N LEU A 99 8.38 -11.84 10.22
CA LEU A 99 7.09 -12.22 9.62
C LEU A 99 7.25 -12.84 8.23
N HIS A 100 8.23 -12.38 7.45
CA HIS A 100 8.58 -12.99 6.17
C HIS A 100 9.08 -14.42 6.36
N LEU A 101 9.99 -14.66 7.32
CA LEU A 101 10.48 -16.01 7.65
C LEU A 101 9.35 -16.95 8.10
N LEU A 102 8.39 -16.45 8.89
CA LEU A 102 7.18 -17.21 9.20
C LEU A 102 6.43 -17.60 7.92
N ASN A 103 6.26 -16.67 6.98
CA ASN A 103 5.64 -16.96 5.70
C ASN A 103 6.45 -17.95 4.86
N VAL A 104 7.80 -17.95 4.91
CA VAL A 104 8.63 -18.96 4.25
C VAL A 104 8.27 -20.37 4.73
N MET A 105 8.10 -20.55 6.05
CA MET A 105 7.69 -21.83 6.62
C MET A 105 6.28 -22.22 6.15
N LEU A 106 5.34 -21.29 6.15
CA LEU A 106 3.96 -21.55 5.71
C LEU A 106 3.85 -21.83 4.21
N VAL A 107 4.62 -21.13 3.39
CA VAL A 107 4.76 -21.37 1.94
C VAL A 107 5.33 -22.76 1.69
N TRP A 108 6.36 -23.16 2.43
CA TRP A 108 6.90 -24.52 2.34
C TRP A 108 5.85 -25.59 2.69
N LEU A 109 5.12 -25.41 3.80
CA LEU A 109 4.07 -26.34 4.23
C LEU A 109 2.95 -26.47 3.19
N LEU A 110 2.53 -25.35 2.60
CA LEU A 110 1.51 -25.36 1.57
C LEU A 110 2.04 -25.98 0.27
N ALA A 111 3.22 -25.57 -0.21
CA ALA A 111 3.87 -26.13 -1.39
C ALA A 111 4.02 -27.66 -1.26
N ASP A 112 4.45 -28.15 -0.10
CA ASP A 112 4.60 -29.58 0.16
C ASP A 112 3.28 -30.35 -0.05
N LYS A 113 2.17 -29.81 0.46
CA LYS A 113 0.82 -30.38 0.28
C LYS A 113 0.39 -30.36 -1.19
N LEU A 114 0.57 -29.23 -1.87
CA LEU A 114 0.16 -29.05 -3.27
C LEU A 114 0.95 -29.96 -4.22
N LEU A 115 2.27 -30.02 -4.05
CA LEU A 115 3.15 -30.87 -4.84
C LEU A 115 2.89 -32.35 -4.56
N ALA A 116 2.69 -32.74 -3.30
CA ALA A 116 2.40 -34.14 -2.93
C ALA A 116 1.09 -34.64 -3.54
N ALA A 117 0.05 -33.80 -3.53
CA ALA A 117 -1.23 -34.15 -4.11
C ALA A 117 -1.20 -34.17 -5.65
N SER A 118 -0.38 -33.32 -6.27
CA SER A 118 -0.36 -33.16 -7.73
C SER A 118 0.56 -34.14 -8.46
N TRP A 119 1.68 -34.53 -7.85
CA TRP A 119 2.70 -35.37 -8.49
C TRP A 119 2.63 -36.86 -8.13
N ASN A 120 1.75 -37.26 -7.21
CA ASN A 120 1.60 -38.67 -6.83
C ASN A 120 1.01 -39.51 -7.99
N THR A 121 1.89 -40.17 -8.74
CA THR A 121 1.57 -41.12 -9.81
C THR A 121 2.10 -42.52 -9.42
N ALA A 122 1.24 -43.31 -8.75
CA ALA A 122 1.23 -44.79 -8.54
C ALA A 122 2.46 -45.62 -8.05
N SER A 123 2.11 -46.73 -7.35
CA SER A 123 2.88 -47.86 -6.76
C SER A 123 3.59 -47.65 -5.39
N ASP A 124 3.29 -48.55 -4.43
CA ASP A 124 3.66 -48.51 -3.00
C ASP A 124 5.17 -48.51 -2.71
N SER A 125 6.00 -49.14 -3.55
CA SER A 125 7.46 -49.19 -3.33
C SER A 125 8.20 -47.91 -3.75
N ILE A 126 7.60 -47.08 -4.62
CA ILE A 126 8.17 -45.82 -5.11
C ILE A 126 7.71 -44.61 -4.25
N LYS A 127 6.69 -44.81 -3.40
CA LYS A 127 6.05 -43.74 -2.59
C LYS A 127 7.03 -43.00 -1.68
N ASN A 128 7.97 -43.69 -1.05
CA ASN A 128 8.92 -43.07 -0.12
C ASN A 128 9.93 -42.14 -0.83
N SER A 129 10.51 -42.59 -1.95
CA SER A 129 11.44 -41.77 -2.75
C SER A 129 10.72 -40.65 -3.52
N ALA A 130 9.46 -40.87 -3.93
CA ALA A 130 8.62 -39.82 -4.51
C ALA A 130 8.30 -38.72 -3.48
N ARG A 131 7.89 -39.09 -2.26
CA ARG A 131 7.58 -38.14 -1.18
C ARG A 131 8.79 -37.30 -0.77
N GLN A 132 9.97 -37.91 -0.68
CA GLN A 132 11.21 -37.20 -0.37
C GLN A 132 11.55 -36.16 -1.46
N ARG A 133 11.42 -36.54 -2.75
CA ARG A 133 11.60 -35.60 -3.86
C ARG A 133 10.62 -34.43 -3.80
N THR A 134 9.35 -34.68 -3.51
CA THR A 134 8.33 -33.63 -3.32
C THR A 134 8.74 -32.63 -2.25
N GLN A 135 9.25 -33.09 -1.11
CA GLN A 135 9.65 -32.21 0.00
C GLN A 135 10.86 -31.32 -0.37
N TYR A 136 11.84 -31.84 -1.11
CA TYR A 136 12.94 -31.03 -1.63
C TYR A 136 12.46 -29.96 -2.62
N TRP A 137 11.52 -30.31 -3.49
CA TRP A 137 10.92 -29.34 -4.41
C TRP A 137 10.08 -28.28 -3.67
N ALA A 138 9.36 -28.67 -2.63
CA ALA A 138 8.63 -27.72 -1.79
C ALA A 138 9.62 -26.75 -1.12
N LEU A 139 10.75 -27.25 -0.62
CA LEU A 139 11.80 -26.42 -0.04
C LEU A 139 12.44 -25.52 -1.10
N ALA A 140 12.66 -26.00 -2.32
CA ALA A 140 13.19 -25.20 -3.43
C ALA A 140 12.21 -24.08 -3.86
N VAL A 141 10.90 -24.36 -3.92
CA VAL A 141 9.86 -23.35 -4.17
C VAL A 141 9.85 -22.31 -3.06
N ALA A 142 9.85 -22.74 -1.79
CA ALA A 142 9.91 -21.84 -0.65
C ALA A 142 11.19 -21.01 -0.64
N ALA A 143 12.33 -21.61 -0.99
CA ALA A 143 13.60 -20.92 -1.12
C ALA A 143 13.52 -19.86 -2.22
N ALA A 144 13.21 -20.26 -3.46
CA ALA A 144 13.07 -19.32 -4.57
C ALA A 144 12.07 -18.19 -4.28
N TRP A 145 11.01 -18.46 -3.51
CA TRP A 145 10.06 -17.43 -3.07
C TRP A 145 10.66 -16.50 -2.01
N ALA A 146 11.33 -17.04 -0.99
CA ALA A 146 11.88 -16.29 0.14
C ALA A 146 12.97 -15.28 -0.29
N ILE A 147 13.89 -15.73 -1.13
CA ILE A 147 15.06 -14.95 -1.55
C ILE A 147 14.89 -14.32 -2.93
N HIS A 148 13.65 -14.15 -3.42
CA HIS A 148 13.41 -13.48 -4.69
C HIS A 148 13.63 -11.96 -4.57
N PRO A 149 14.26 -11.27 -5.54
CA PRO A 149 14.53 -9.83 -5.40
C PRO A 149 13.28 -8.93 -5.27
N LEU A 150 12.11 -9.42 -5.71
CA LEU A 150 10.81 -8.76 -5.47
C LEU A 150 10.45 -8.65 -3.98
N GLN A 151 11.00 -9.53 -3.14
CA GLN A 151 10.70 -9.53 -1.72
C GLN A 151 11.33 -8.35 -0.98
N ILE A 152 12.42 -7.75 -1.50
CA ILE A 152 13.07 -6.61 -0.85
C ILE A 152 12.08 -5.46 -0.66
N SER A 153 11.34 -5.07 -1.70
CA SER A 153 10.37 -3.97 -1.62
C SER A 153 9.13 -4.29 -0.78
N VAL A 154 8.94 -5.54 -0.36
CA VAL A 154 7.83 -5.93 0.53
C VAL A 154 8.32 -5.99 1.97
N VAL A 155 9.49 -6.58 2.20
CA VAL A 155 10.05 -6.78 3.54
C VAL A 155 10.67 -5.50 4.09
N MET A 156 11.35 -4.73 3.24
CA MET A 156 12.13 -3.55 3.66
C MET A 156 11.37 -2.23 3.50
N TYR A 157 10.27 -2.22 2.75
CA TYR A 157 9.31 -1.13 2.78
C TYR A 157 8.38 -1.34 3.98
N VAL A 158 8.61 -0.63 5.08
CA VAL A 158 8.08 -1.01 6.40
C VAL A 158 6.56 -1.10 6.42
N VAL A 159 5.88 -0.14 5.77
CA VAL A 159 4.41 -0.10 5.67
C VAL A 159 3.81 -1.39 5.08
N GLN A 160 4.57 -2.12 4.23
CA GLN A 160 4.11 -3.36 3.61
C GLN A 160 4.11 -4.56 4.56
N ARG A 161 4.35 -4.36 5.86
CA ARG A 161 3.95 -5.31 6.90
C ARG A 161 2.48 -5.73 6.75
N MET A 162 1.63 -4.83 6.25
CA MET A 162 0.24 -5.14 5.88
C MET A 162 0.15 -6.30 4.91
N GLU A 163 0.95 -6.31 3.84
CA GLU A 163 0.99 -7.42 2.86
C GLU A 163 1.54 -8.69 3.48
N ILE A 164 2.64 -8.59 4.25
CA ILE A 164 3.29 -9.74 4.88
C ILE A 164 2.32 -10.44 5.85
N MET A 165 1.69 -9.68 6.76
CA MET A 165 0.73 -10.20 7.73
C MET A 165 -0.56 -10.67 7.06
N GLY A 166 -1.09 -9.91 6.10
CA GLY A 166 -2.25 -10.32 5.32
C GLY A 166 -2.03 -11.68 4.67
N PHE A 167 -0.87 -11.89 4.05
CA PHE A 167 -0.53 -13.17 3.45
C PHE A 167 -0.26 -14.28 4.47
N THR A 168 0.27 -13.98 5.67
CA THR A 168 0.37 -14.94 6.77
C THR A 168 -0.99 -15.55 7.09
N PHE A 169 -2.01 -14.70 7.25
CA PHE A 169 -3.37 -15.16 7.53
C PHE A 169 -4.00 -15.90 6.35
N VAL A 170 -3.72 -15.49 5.10
CA VAL A 170 -4.13 -16.23 3.89
C VAL A 170 -3.56 -17.66 3.90
N LEU A 171 -2.25 -17.82 4.15
CA LEU A 171 -1.59 -19.12 4.17
C LEU A 171 -2.12 -20.01 5.30
N LEU A 172 -2.25 -19.46 6.51
CA LEU A 172 -2.82 -20.19 7.66
C LEU A 172 -4.26 -20.63 7.39
N ALA A 173 -5.09 -19.76 6.83
CA ALA A 173 -6.47 -20.09 6.48
C ALA A 173 -6.52 -21.20 5.42
N LEU A 174 -5.69 -21.14 4.38
CA LEU A 174 -5.62 -22.17 3.34
C LEU A 174 -5.08 -23.51 3.87
N LEU A 175 -4.14 -23.51 4.82
CA LEU A 175 -3.68 -24.72 5.49
C LEU A 175 -4.80 -25.34 6.36
N CYS A 176 -5.58 -24.52 7.06
CA CYS A 176 -6.76 -24.97 7.80
C CYS A 176 -7.84 -25.51 6.86
N TYR A 177 -8.11 -24.81 5.76
CA TYR A 177 -9.03 -25.27 4.72
C TYR A 177 -8.59 -26.63 4.16
N TRP A 178 -7.32 -26.76 3.77
CA TRP A 178 -6.76 -28.03 3.30
C TRP A 178 -6.97 -29.15 4.34
N ARG A 179 -6.68 -28.89 5.61
CA ARG A 179 -6.86 -29.86 6.70
C ARG A 179 -8.33 -30.27 6.87
N ALA A 180 -9.25 -29.33 6.76
CA ALA A 180 -10.69 -29.60 6.77
C ALA A 180 -11.08 -30.54 5.63
N ARG A 181 -10.55 -30.30 4.42
CA ARG A 181 -10.87 -31.11 3.24
C ARG A 181 -10.27 -32.51 3.32
N GLU A 182 -9.05 -32.67 3.84
CA GLU A 182 -8.48 -33.99 4.17
C GLU A 182 -9.44 -34.79 5.08
N GLN A 183 -9.94 -34.16 6.14
CA GLN A 183 -10.86 -34.81 7.08
C GLN A 183 -12.20 -35.18 6.42
N GLN A 184 -12.78 -34.30 5.59
CA GLN A 184 -14.04 -34.61 4.89
C GLN A 184 -13.89 -35.72 3.85
N GLN A 185 -12.71 -35.85 3.22
CA GLN A 185 -12.45 -36.96 2.28
C GLN A 185 -12.43 -38.32 2.98
N VAL A 186 -12.00 -38.37 4.24
CA VAL A 186 -12.00 -39.59 5.07
C VAL A 186 -13.22 -39.70 6.00
N GLY A 187 -14.23 -38.84 5.84
CA GLY A 187 -15.47 -38.89 6.63
C GLY A 187 -15.37 -38.42 8.08
N GLN A 188 -14.31 -37.69 8.44
CA GLN A 188 -14.10 -37.12 9.76
C GLN A 188 -14.68 -35.70 9.89
N ARG A 189 -14.84 -35.24 11.15
CA ARG A 189 -15.37 -33.91 11.48
C ARG A 189 -14.38 -32.81 11.08
N ALA A 190 -14.81 -31.93 10.17
CA ALA A 190 -13.96 -30.87 9.60
C ALA A 190 -14.34 -29.44 9.97
N TRP A 191 -15.51 -29.24 10.59
CA TRP A 191 -16.02 -27.91 10.92
C TRP A 191 -15.08 -27.07 11.81
N PRO A 192 -14.28 -27.62 12.76
CA PRO A 192 -13.39 -26.78 13.56
C PRO A 192 -12.32 -26.08 12.71
N TRP A 193 -11.79 -26.78 11.70
CA TRP A 193 -10.80 -26.22 10.79
C TRP A 193 -11.41 -25.23 9.80
N LEU A 194 -12.67 -25.44 9.38
CA LEU A 194 -13.38 -24.44 8.57
C LEU A 194 -13.66 -23.17 9.38
N LEU A 195 -14.08 -23.30 10.64
CA LEU A 195 -14.28 -22.16 11.54
C LEU A 195 -12.97 -21.40 11.77
N LEU A 196 -11.88 -22.11 12.07
CA LEU A 196 -10.57 -21.51 12.24
C LEU A 196 -10.10 -20.80 10.96
N SER A 197 -10.31 -21.42 9.78
CA SER A 197 -10.03 -20.78 8.49
C SER A 197 -10.80 -19.46 8.35
N THR A 198 -12.09 -19.42 8.70
CA THR A 198 -12.90 -18.20 8.62
C THR A 198 -12.43 -17.12 9.60
N VAL A 199 -12.07 -17.49 10.84
CA VAL A 199 -11.53 -16.55 11.83
C VAL A 199 -10.20 -15.96 11.34
N LEU A 200 -9.32 -16.78 10.78
CA LEU A 200 -8.05 -16.32 10.21
C LEU A 200 -8.26 -15.38 9.02
N VAL A 201 -9.28 -15.60 8.18
CA VAL A 201 -9.65 -14.65 7.12
C VAL A 201 -10.08 -13.31 7.69
N ALA A 202 -10.91 -13.30 8.74
CA ALA A 202 -11.35 -12.07 9.39
C ALA A 202 -10.18 -11.31 10.01
N MET A 203 -9.26 -12.01 10.69
CA MET A 203 -8.03 -11.41 11.20
C MET A 203 -7.14 -10.89 10.07
N GLY A 204 -6.98 -11.67 9.00
CA GLY A 204 -6.24 -11.26 7.81
C GLY A 204 -6.79 -9.98 7.19
N TYR A 205 -8.12 -9.81 7.15
CA TYR A 205 -8.78 -8.62 6.64
C TYR A 205 -8.41 -7.37 7.45
N CYS A 206 -8.27 -7.50 8.77
CA CYS A 206 -7.80 -6.43 9.64
C CYS A 206 -6.31 -6.08 9.43
N ALA A 207 -5.56 -6.89 8.68
CA ALA A 207 -4.18 -6.62 8.28
C ALA A 207 -4.05 -6.19 6.81
N LYS A 208 -4.85 -6.75 5.90
CA LYS A 208 -4.98 -6.36 4.50
C LYS A 208 -6.26 -6.90 3.88
N GLU A 209 -6.93 -6.09 3.09
CA GLU A 209 -8.18 -6.42 2.39
C GLU A 209 -8.05 -7.64 1.47
N THR A 210 -6.85 -7.93 0.96
CA THR A 210 -6.57 -9.07 0.08
C THR A 210 -6.82 -10.43 0.74
N ALA A 211 -6.90 -10.49 2.08
CA ALA A 211 -7.30 -11.71 2.78
C ALA A 211 -8.72 -12.19 2.43
N VAL A 212 -9.59 -11.30 1.93
CA VAL A 212 -10.94 -11.66 1.45
C VAL A 212 -10.92 -12.63 0.26
N LEU A 213 -9.77 -12.78 -0.40
CA LEU A 213 -9.60 -13.65 -1.56
C LEU A 213 -9.38 -15.14 -1.20
N VAL A 214 -9.27 -15.50 0.08
CA VAL A 214 -9.10 -16.89 0.53
C VAL A 214 -10.15 -17.86 -0.06
N PRO A 215 -11.45 -17.55 -0.10
CA PRO A 215 -12.43 -18.39 -0.78
C PRO A 215 -12.14 -18.59 -2.27
N GLY A 216 -11.57 -17.58 -2.95
CA GLY A 216 -11.13 -17.68 -4.34
C GLY A 216 -9.93 -18.61 -4.51
N TYR A 217 -8.92 -18.51 -3.65
CA TYR A 217 -7.80 -19.46 -3.62
C TYR A 217 -8.28 -20.90 -3.32
N ALA A 218 -9.19 -21.05 -2.36
CA ALA A 218 -9.78 -22.33 -2.00
C ALA A 218 -10.60 -22.93 -3.17
N LEU A 219 -11.34 -22.10 -3.90
CA LEU A 219 -12.01 -22.52 -5.14
C LEU A 219 -11.01 -23.01 -6.19
N LEU A 220 -9.87 -22.35 -6.37
CA LEU A 220 -8.83 -22.83 -7.29
C LEU A 220 -8.30 -24.21 -6.89
N LEU A 221 -8.11 -24.45 -5.58
CA LEU A 221 -7.76 -25.79 -5.07
C LEU A 221 -8.83 -26.82 -5.42
N GLU A 222 -10.11 -26.47 -5.27
CA GLU A 222 -11.23 -27.36 -5.61
C GLU A 222 -11.37 -27.61 -7.11
N LEU A 223 -11.12 -26.61 -7.97
CA LEU A 223 -11.21 -26.78 -9.42
C LEU A 223 -10.05 -27.60 -10.01
N THR A 224 -8.93 -27.71 -9.29
CA THR A 224 -7.70 -28.34 -9.80
C THR A 224 -7.36 -29.65 -9.06
N ILE A 225 -6.98 -29.54 -7.78
CA ILE A 225 -6.39 -30.61 -6.98
C ILE A 225 -7.46 -31.39 -6.20
N LEU A 226 -8.29 -30.70 -5.41
CA LEU A 226 -9.23 -31.33 -4.47
C LEU A 226 -10.50 -31.86 -5.15
N ARG A 227 -10.88 -31.27 -6.29
CA ARG A 227 -11.97 -31.75 -7.18
C ARG A 227 -13.33 -31.91 -6.49
N PHE A 228 -13.58 -31.15 -5.43
CA PHE A 228 -14.77 -31.27 -4.58
C PHE A 228 -14.95 -32.68 -4.01
N ALA A 229 -13.87 -33.47 -3.90
CA ALA A 229 -13.95 -34.83 -3.39
C ALA A 229 -14.33 -34.83 -1.90
N ALA A 230 -15.17 -35.78 -1.50
CA ALA A 230 -15.63 -35.98 -0.13
C ALA A 230 -16.02 -37.45 0.06
N SER A 231 -16.16 -37.89 1.32
CA SER A 231 -16.54 -39.28 1.64
C SER A 231 -17.94 -39.67 1.14
N ASN A 232 -18.83 -38.69 0.94
CA ASN A 232 -20.16 -38.90 0.38
C ASN A 232 -20.48 -37.89 -0.74
N SER A 233 -21.35 -38.30 -1.66
CA SER A 233 -21.73 -37.51 -2.85
C SER A 233 -22.52 -36.25 -2.49
N GLN A 234 -23.30 -36.29 -1.40
CA GLN A 234 -24.06 -35.15 -0.91
C GLN A 234 -23.13 -33.99 -0.50
N THR A 235 -22.08 -34.26 0.26
CA THR A 235 -21.10 -33.25 0.69
C THR A 235 -20.36 -32.66 -0.52
N SER A 236 -19.98 -33.49 -1.49
CA SER A 236 -19.39 -33.01 -2.75
C SER A 236 -20.34 -32.07 -3.50
N ARG A 237 -21.63 -32.41 -3.58
CA ARG A 237 -22.66 -31.58 -4.21
C ARG A 237 -22.86 -30.27 -3.44
N LEU A 238 -22.90 -30.30 -2.11
CA LEU A 238 -23.04 -29.11 -1.27
C LEU A 238 -21.87 -28.14 -1.46
N TRP A 239 -20.63 -28.63 -1.57
CA TRP A 239 -19.49 -27.77 -1.87
C TRP A 239 -19.60 -27.11 -3.26
N LYS A 240 -20.01 -27.87 -4.28
CA LYS A 240 -20.25 -27.30 -5.62
C LYS A 240 -21.32 -26.21 -5.58
N ILE A 241 -22.43 -26.44 -4.88
CA ILE A 241 -23.49 -25.44 -4.69
C ILE A 241 -22.96 -24.23 -3.93
N PHE A 242 -22.29 -24.44 -2.80
CA PHE A 242 -21.70 -23.37 -1.98
C PHE A 242 -20.81 -22.46 -2.81
N TYR A 243 -19.86 -23.02 -3.56
CA TYR A 243 -18.97 -22.22 -4.40
C TYR A 243 -19.67 -21.60 -5.60
N THR A 244 -20.69 -22.24 -6.17
CA THR A 244 -21.49 -21.65 -7.25
C THR A 244 -22.26 -20.43 -6.74
N CYS A 245 -22.96 -20.56 -5.62
CA CYS A 245 -23.66 -19.45 -4.96
C CYS A 245 -22.68 -18.36 -4.50
N GLY A 246 -21.51 -18.73 -3.98
CA GLY A 246 -20.46 -17.80 -3.60
C GLY A 246 -19.92 -16.99 -4.78
N CYS A 247 -19.68 -17.63 -5.92
CA CYS A 247 -19.27 -16.94 -7.15
C CYS A 247 -20.37 -16.00 -7.66
N ALA A 248 -21.64 -16.45 -7.65
CA ALA A 248 -22.77 -15.62 -8.04
C ALA A 248 -22.91 -14.40 -7.11
N LEU A 249 -22.78 -14.59 -5.79
CA LEU A 249 -22.81 -13.49 -4.83
C LEU A 249 -21.64 -12.52 -5.03
N ALA A 250 -20.42 -13.03 -5.21
CA ALA A 250 -19.24 -12.20 -5.47
C ALA A 250 -19.41 -11.36 -6.75
N LEU A 251 -19.94 -11.96 -7.82
CA LEU A 251 -20.25 -11.26 -9.06
C LEU A 251 -21.34 -10.19 -8.84
N THR A 252 -22.40 -10.51 -8.10
CA THR A 252 -23.46 -9.55 -7.76
C THR A 252 -22.93 -8.38 -6.93
N ILE A 253 -22.07 -8.63 -5.94
CA ILE A 253 -21.44 -7.56 -5.16
C ILE A 253 -20.51 -6.73 -6.05
N PHE A 254 -19.73 -7.37 -6.91
CA PHE A 254 -18.83 -6.67 -7.82
C PHE A 254 -19.60 -5.75 -8.78
N VAL A 255 -20.61 -6.26 -9.47
CA VAL A 255 -21.40 -5.51 -10.47
C VAL A 255 -22.37 -4.53 -9.82
N GLY A 256 -23.03 -4.93 -8.73
CA GLY A 256 -24.08 -4.15 -8.08
C GLY A 256 -23.58 -3.13 -7.05
N TYR A 257 -22.39 -3.30 -6.50
CA TYR A 257 -21.84 -2.40 -5.47
C TYR A 257 -20.46 -1.86 -5.78
N LEU A 258 -19.46 -2.71 -6.07
CA LEU A 258 -18.08 -2.23 -6.26
C LEU A 258 -17.93 -1.39 -7.52
N LEU A 259 -18.45 -1.85 -8.66
CA LEU A 259 -18.32 -1.16 -9.93
C LEU A 259 -19.03 0.22 -9.91
N PRO A 260 -20.30 0.36 -9.48
CA PRO A 260 -20.97 1.66 -9.44
C PRO A 260 -20.39 2.63 -8.41
N ARG A 261 -19.76 2.11 -7.34
CA ARG A 261 -19.15 2.94 -6.29
C ARG A 261 -17.75 3.42 -6.65
N TYR A 262 -16.92 2.55 -7.21
CA TYR A 262 -15.50 2.84 -7.41
C TYR A 262 -15.15 3.19 -8.84
N ALA A 263 -15.90 2.79 -9.86
CA ALA A 263 -15.59 3.09 -11.26
C ALA A 263 -16.19 4.41 -11.78
N THR A 264 -16.46 5.38 -10.90
CA THR A 264 -17.04 6.68 -11.25
C THR A 264 -15.96 7.73 -11.53
N ALA A 265 -16.32 8.78 -12.26
CA ALA A 265 -15.43 9.93 -12.49
C ALA A 265 -15.07 10.63 -11.17
N GLU A 266 -15.99 10.67 -10.20
CA GLU A 266 -15.75 11.26 -8.88
C GLU A 266 -14.71 10.48 -8.08
N ALA A 267 -14.80 9.13 -8.07
CA ALA A 267 -13.83 8.28 -7.39
C ALA A 267 -12.40 8.38 -7.96
N TYR A 268 -12.28 8.79 -9.24
CA TYR A 268 -11.02 9.00 -9.94
C TYR A 268 -10.67 10.48 -10.15
N SER A 269 -11.40 11.42 -9.54
CA SER A 269 -11.17 12.87 -9.69
C SER A 269 -9.77 13.31 -9.28
N ALA A 270 -9.15 12.55 -8.38
CA ALA A 270 -7.79 12.73 -7.88
C ALA A 270 -6.71 12.01 -8.70
N ARG A 271 -7.06 11.40 -9.84
CA ARG A 271 -6.16 10.64 -10.73
C ARG A 271 -6.11 11.26 -12.11
N ASP A 272 -5.01 11.04 -12.81
CA ASP A 272 -4.79 11.40 -14.21
C ASP A 272 -5.29 10.34 -15.20
N PHE A 273 -5.89 9.27 -14.69
CA PHE A 273 -6.53 8.21 -15.45
C PHE A 273 -7.91 7.88 -14.89
N THR A 274 -8.77 7.34 -15.74
CA THR A 274 -10.08 6.81 -15.40
C THR A 274 -10.02 5.35 -14.93
N ALA A 275 -11.10 4.86 -14.32
CA ALA A 275 -11.27 3.45 -14.00
C ALA A 275 -11.04 2.55 -15.24
N TRP A 276 -11.59 2.92 -16.39
CA TRP A 276 -11.45 2.14 -17.61
C TRP A 276 -9.99 2.10 -18.11
N GLN A 277 -9.32 3.25 -18.15
CA GLN A 277 -7.91 3.32 -18.53
C GLN A 277 -7.05 2.50 -17.58
N ARG A 278 -7.36 2.51 -16.28
CA ARG A 278 -6.69 1.69 -15.28
C ARG A 278 -6.82 0.19 -15.60
N GLU A 279 -8.03 -0.30 -15.85
CA GLU A 279 -8.27 -1.72 -16.17
C GLU A 279 -7.58 -2.14 -17.47
N LEU A 280 -7.63 -1.31 -18.51
CA LEU A 280 -6.86 -1.52 -19.73
C LEU A 280 -5.36 -1.60 -19.44
N THR A 281 -4.86 -0.74 -18.56
CA THR A 281 -3.45 -0.72 -18.18
C THR A 281 -3.03 -2.01 -17.47
N GLN A 282 -3.92 -2.64 -16.69
CA GLN A 282 -3.62 -3.91 -16.02
C GLN A 282 -3.32 -5.04 -17.02
N LEU A 283 -3.81 -4.97 -18.26
CA LEU A 283 -3.44 -5.92 -19.32
C LEU A 283 -1.96 -5.87 -19.69
N ARG A 284 -1.26 -4.75 -19.42
CA ARG A 284 0.20 -4.61 -19.57
C ARG A 284 0.95 -4.85 -18.26
N VAL A 285 0.35 -4.45 -17.13
CA VAL A 285 0.98 -4.54 -15.81
C VAL A 285 1.12 -5.99 -15.36
N LEU A 286 0.11 -6.84 -15.58
CA LEU A 286 0.22 -8.25 -15.20
C LEU A 286 1.30 -9.02 -15.99
N PRO A 287 1.46 -8.84 -17.32
CA PRO A 287 2.63 -9.36 -18.02
C PRO A 287 3.95 -8.80 -17.51
N MET A 288 4.01 -7.52 -17.14
CA MET A 288 5.19 -6.90 -16.53
C MET A 288 5.54 -7.56 -15.19
N TYR A 289 4.55 -7.83 -14.34
CA TYR A 289 4.70 -8.56 -13.09
C TYR A 289 5.20 -10.00 -13.27
N LEU A 290 4.72 -10.70 -14.31
CA LEU A 290 5.28 -11.98 -14.72
C LEU A 290 6.73 -11.83 -15.18
N GLY A 291 7.04 -10.79 -15.95
CA GLY A 291 8.40 -10.45 -16.35
C GLY A 291 9.32 -10.27 -15.14
N TRP A 292 8.91 -9.49 -14.15
CA TRP A 292 9.67 -9.32 -12.90
C TRP A 292 9.84 -10.61 -12.10
N SER A 293 8.85 -11.50 -12.13
CA SER A 293 8.91 -12.80 -11.45
C SER A 293 9.84 -13.79 -12.15
N LEU A 294 10.04 -13.66 -13.45
CA LEU A 294 10.88 -14.56 -14.25
C LEU A 294 12.32 -14.03 -14.42
N VAL A 295 12.47 -12.70 -14.51
CA VAL A 295 13.73 -12.01 -14.78
C VAL A 295 13.84 -10.80 -13.83
N PRO A 296 14.14 -11.00 -12.53
CA PRO A 296 14.15 -9.95 -11.52
C PRO A 296 15.43 -9.09 -11.55
N LEU A 297 15.68 -8.43 -12.69
CA LEU A 297 16.84 -7.55 -12.84
C LEU A 297 16.65 -6.26 -12.02
N PRO A 298 17.69 -5.76 -11.32
CA PRO A 298 17.61 -4.50 -10.57
C PRO A 298 17.11 -3.30 -11.39
N SER A 299 17.48 -3.24 -12.67
CA SER A 299 17.08 -2.17 -13.59
C SER A 299 15.60 -2.21 -14.01
N LEU A 300 14.85 -3.26 -13.66
CA LEU A 300 13.42 -3.38 -13.95
C LEU A 300 12.54 -3.09 -12.72
N LEU A 301 13.15 -2.90 -11.55
CA LEU A 301 12.47 -2.82 -10.26
C LEU A 301 12.67 -1.43 -9.63
N HIS A 302 11.89 -0.46 -10.11
CA HIS A 302 12.05 0.98 -9.88
C HIS A 302 11.42 1.54 -8.61
N PHE A 303 10.62 0.77 -7.87
CA PHE A 303 9.80 1.20 -6.72
C PHE A 303 8.74 2.29 -7.04
N TYR A 304 9.14 3.43 -7.62
CA TYR A 304 8.29 4.50 -8.13
C TYR A 304 7.93 4.29 -9.60
N TYR A 305 6.62 4.28 -9.89
CA TYR A 305 6.03 4.09 -11.22
C TYR A 305 5.01 5.18 -11.56
N ASP A 306 5.14 6.36 -10.95
CA ASP A 306 4.29 7.55 -11.16
C ASP A 306 4.28 8.05 -12.61
N ASN A 307 5.28 7.69 -13.41
CA ASN A 307 5.38 8.02 -14.82
C ASN A 307 4.95 6.87 -15.76
N TYR A 308 4.38 5.78 -15.24
CA TYR A 308 3.91 4.68 -16.07
C TYR A 308 2.64 5.09 -16.83
N PRO A 309 2.63 5.11 -18.18
CA PRO A 309 1.52 5.66 -18.94
C PRO A 309 0.28 4.76 -18.87
N ALA A 310 -0.86 5.37 -18.55
CA ALA A 310 -2.16 4.70 -18.62
C ALA A 310 -2.51 4.36 -20.09
N SER A 311 -3.17 3.21 -20.29
CA SER A 311 -3.66 2.77 -21.59
C SER A 311 -4.96 3.49 -21.93
N ALA A 312 -4.96 4.27 -23.00
CA ALA A 312 -6.15 4.98 -23.48
C ALA A 312 -7.12 4.04 -24.22
N SER A 313 -6.61 3.00 -24.87
CA SER A 313 -7.39 1.97 -25.56
C SER A 313 -6.62 0.65 -25.63
N LEU A 314 -7.22 -0.38 -26.24
CA LEU A 314 -6.52 -1.65 -26.50
C LEU A 314 -5.31 -1.50 -27.44
N LEU A 315 -5.33 -0.51 -28.34
CA LEU A 315 -4.28 -0.29 -29.33
C LEU A 315 -3.34 0.86 -28.98
N HIS A 316 -3.67 1.66 -27.97
CA HIS A 316 -2.88 2.80 -27.53
C HIS A 316 -2.55 2.68 -26.05
N PRO A 317 -1.38 2.09 -25.73
CA PRO A 317 -0.38 1.49 -26.63
C PRO A 317 -0.71 0.05 -27.06
N ALA A 318 -0.19 -0.42 -28.20
CA ALA A 318 -0.50 -1.74 -28.77
C ALA A 318 -0.12 -2.93 -27.88
N THR A 319 0.83 -2.71 -26.96
CA THR A 319 1.18 -3.67 -25.90
C THR A 319 -0.01 -4.03 -25.01
N THR A 320 -1.05 -3.21 -24.96
CA THR A 320 -2.28 -3.49 -24.19
C THR A 320 -3.05 -4.66 -24.77
N LEU A 321 -3.29 -4.66 -26.08
CA LEU A 321 -3.88 -5.80 -26.77
C LEU A 321 -2.98 -7.04 -26.68
N ILE A 322 -1.67 -6.89 -26.92
CA ILE A 322 -0.71 -8.02 -26.86
C ILE A 322 -0.71 -8.65 -25.47
N GLY A 323 -0.64 -7.82 -24.42
CA GLY A 323 -0.70 -8.26 -23.03
C GLY A 323 -2.04 -8.92 -22.70
N GLY A 324 -3.16 -8.36 -23.16
CA GLY A 324 -4.48 -8.96 -23.01
C GLY A 324 -4.61 -10.33 -23.67
N LEU A 325 -4.12 -10.49 -24.91
CA LEU A 325 -4.11 -11.78 -25.61
C LEU A 325 -3.22 -12.81 -24.90
N PHE A 326 -2.06 -12.38 -24.39
CA PHE A 326 -1.17 -13.23 -23.59
C PHE A 326 -1.86 -13.71 -22.30
N LEU A 327 -2.48 -12.81 -21.54
CA LEU A 327 -3.20 -13.17 -20.31
C LEU A 327 -4.41 -14.08 -20.59
N ALA A 328 -5.17 -13.81 -21.65
CA ALA A 328 -6.28 -14.66 -22.08
C ALA A 328 -5.80 -16.07 -22.46
N THR A 329 -4.66 -16.16 -23.14
CA THR A 329 -4.02 -17.44 -23.47
C THR A 329 -3.59 -18.20 -22.22
N LEU A 330 -2.99 -17.53 -21.23
CA LEU A 330 -2.63 -18.15 -19.96
C LEU A 330 -3.85 -18.66 -19.19
N LEU A 331 -4.92 -17.87 -19.12
CA LEU A 331 -6.16 -18.28 -18.44
C LEU A 331 -6.82 -19.47 -19.16
N GLY A 332 -6.89 -19.43 -20.50
CA GLY A 332 -7.37 -20.53 -21.33
C GLY A 332 -6.54 -21.80 -21.13
N LEU A 333 -5.21 -21.67 -21.07
CA LEU A 333 -4.29 -22.77 -20.77
C LEU A 333 -4.57 -23.37 -19.40
N ALA A 334 -4.73 -22.55 -18.35
CA ALA A 334 -5.04 -23.01 -17.01
C ALA A 334 -6.32 -23.85 -16.98
N VAL A 335 -7.39 -23.39 -17.65
CA VAL A 335 -8.65 -24.13 -17.76
C VAL A 335 -8.46 -25.44 -18.53
N ALA A 336 -7.76 -25.41 -19.67
CA ALA A 336 -7.55 -26.57 -20.53
C ALA A 336 -6.75 -27.69 -19.84
N VAL A 337 -5.75 -27.32 -19.02
CA VAL A 337 -4.86 -28.29 -18.38
C VAL A 337 -5.27 -28.66 -16.95
N ARG A 338 -6.31 -28.05 -16.36
CA ARG A 338 -6.67 -28.22 -14.92
C ARG A 338 -6.83 -29.65 -14.45
N HIS A 339 -7.25 -30.57 -15.31
CA HIS A 339 -7.40 -31.99 -14.97
C HIS A 339 -6.13 -32.83 -15.25
N ARG A 340 -5.32 -32.44 -16.24
CA ARG A 340 -4.11 -33.16 -16.67
C ARG A 340 -2.85 -32.70 -15.94
N ARG A 341 -2.76 -31.40 -15.64
CA ARG A 341 -1.65 -30.71 -14.97
C ARG A 341 -2.25 -29.74 -13.94
N PRO A 342 -2.86 -30.26 -12.86
CA PRO A 342 -3.59 -29.44 -11.88
C PRO A 342 -2.68 -28.40 -11.20
N LEU A 343 -1.41 -28.71 -10.97
CA LEU A 343 -0.44 -27.80 -10.39
C LEU A 343 -0.13 -26.59 -11.29
N LEU A 344 0.09 -26.83 -12.59
CA LEU A 344 0.27 -25.77 -13.58
C LEU A 344 -0.95 -24.84 -13.64
N ALA A 345 -2.15 -25.42 -13.71
CA ALA A 345 -3.40 -24.66 -13.72
C ALA A 345 -3.60 -23.87 -12.42
N LEU A 346 -3.28 -24.47 -11.26
CA LEU A 346 -3.36 -23.82 -9.97
C LEU A 346 -2.38 -22.64 -9.90
N GLY A 347 -1.13 -22.81 -10.32
CA GLY A 347 -0.13 -21.74 -10.28
C GLY A 347 -0.50 -20.55 -11.16
N ILE A 348 -1.01 -20.78 -12.37
CA ILE A 348 -1.54 -19.71 -13.24
C ILE A 348 -2.75 -19.05 -12.57
N GLY A 349 -3.73 -19.83 -12.11
CA GLY A 349 -4.92 -19.29 -11.44
C GLY A 349 -4.58 -18.51 -10.17
N TRP A 350 -3.57 -18.96 -9.41
CA TRP A 350 -3.10 -18.31 -8.19
C TRP A 350 -2.54 -16.91 -8.48
N PHE A 351 -1.74 -16.77 -9.55
CA PHE A 351 -1.22 -15.46 -9.97
C PHE A 351 -2.36 -14.49 -10.30
N PHE A 352 -3.40 -14.93 -11.02
CA PHE A 352 -4.57 -14.10 -11.30
C PHE A 352 -5.36 -13.77 -10.02
N MET A 353 -5.59 -14.75 -9.14
CA MET A 353 -6.31 -14.54 -7.88
C MET A 353 -5.59 -13.55 -6.98
N ALA A 354 -4.27 -13.67 -6.85
CA ALA A 354 -3.44 -12.74 -6.06
C ALA A 354 -3.55 -11.28 -6.52
N ASN A 355 -3.76 -11.07 -7.81
CA ASN A 355 -3.89 -9.74 -8.39
C ASN A 355 -5.35 -9.32 -8.61
N ALA A 356 -6.35 -10.17 -8.31
CA ALA A 356 -7.74 -9.91 -8.67
C ALA A 356 -8.30 -8.65 -8.01
N LEU A 357 -8.02 -8.44 -6.73
CA LEU A 357 -8.50 -7.25 -6.01
C LEU A 357 -7.69 -6.00 -6.36
N THR A 358 -6.36 -6.11 -6.38
CA THR A 358 -5.45 -4.99 -6.63
C THR A 358 -5.37 -4.58 -8.10
N SER A 359 -5.93 -5.38 -9.02
CA SER A 359 -6.10 -5.05 -10.43
C SER A 359 -7.54 -4.69 -10.79
N SER A 360 -8.46 -4.62 -9.82
CA SER A 360 -9.85 -4.21 -10.00
C SER A 360 -10.00 -2.67 -10.09
N PRO A 361 -11.19 -2.11 -10.44
CA PRO A 361 -11.36 -0.68 -10.72
C PRO A 361 -11.39 0.20 -9.46
N LEU A 362 -10.61 -0.15 -8.43
CA LEU A 362 -10.30 0.67 -7.28
C LEU A 362 -9.29 1.76 -7.67
N PRO A 363 -9.43 3.02 -7.19
CA PRO A 363 -8.58 4.16 -7.56
C PRO A 363 -7.16 4.13 -6.94
N LEU A 364 -6.52 2.97 -7.07
CA LEU A 364 -5.14 2.68 -6.67
C LEU A 364 -4.18 3.08 -7.79
N GLU A 365 -2.91 3.27 -7.42
CA GLU A 365 -1.80 3.41 -8.38
C GLU A 365 -1.76 2.26 -9.39
N LEU A 366 -1.30 2.56 -10.61
CA LEU A 366 -1.28 1.60 -11.72
C LEU A 366 -0.38 0.40 -11.43
N VAL A 367 0.77 0.64 -10.79
CA VAL A 367 1.87 -0.32 -10.66
C VAL A 367 2.46 -0.26 -9.26
N PHE A 368 2.66 -1.42 -8.63
CA PHE A 368 3.44 -1.57 -7.39
C PHE A 368 4.08 -2.96 -7.31
N GLU A 369 5.37 -3.00 -7.01
CA GLU A 369 6.12 -4.26 -6.88
C GLU A 369 5.56 -5.18 -5.79
N HIS A 370 5.23 -4.61 -4.62
CA HIS A 370 4.84 -5.37 -3.45
C HIS A 370 3.55 -6.18 -3.63
N ARG A 371 2.69 -5.83 -4.61
CA ARG A 371 1.49 -6.59 -4.96
C ARG A 371 1.80 -8.02 -5.42
N ASN A 372 3.04 -8.28 -5.85
CA ASN A 372 3.48 -9.59 -6.31
C ASN A 372 3.84 -10.56 -5.18
N TYR A 373 3.82 -10.14 -3.91
CA TYR A 373 4.19 -10.99 -2.78
C TYR A 373 3.42 -12.34 -2.75
N PRO A 374 2.07 -12.37 -2.89
CA PRO A 374 1.33 -13.61 -3.00
C PRO A 374 1.43 -14.23 -4.40
N GLY A 375 1.43 -13.40 -5.45
CA GLY A 375 1.38 -13.83 -6.85
C GLY A 375 2.61 -14.63 -7.28
N LEU A 376 3.78 -14.27 -6.77
CA LEU A 376 5.05 -14.94 -7.02
C LEU A 376 4.99 -16.43 -6.66
N PHE A 377 4.27 -16.79 -5.60
CA PHE A 377 4.11 -18.20 -5.22
C PHE A 377 3.48 -19.03 -6.35
N GLY A 378 2.44 -18.50 -6.99
CA GLY A 378 1.79 -19.14 -8.15
C GLY A 378 2.74 -19.35 -9.33
N VAL A 379 3.55 -18.34 -9.65
CA VAL A 379 4.55 -18.40 -10.72
C VAL A 379 5.61 -19.48 -10.43
N LEU A 380 6.09 -19.55 -9.18
CA LEU A 380 7.09 -20.55 -8.79
C LEU A 380 6.54 -21.99 -8.78
N LEU A 381 5.25 -22.19 -8.50
CA LEU A 381 4.60 -23.49 -8.67
C LEU A 381 4.56 -23.92 -10.15
N VAL A 382 4.28 -22.98 -11.06
CA VAL A 382 4.34 -23.23 -12.52
C VAL A 382 5.75 -23.63 -12.93
N LEU A 383 6.77 -22.87 -12.53
CA LEU A 383 8.16 -23.16 -12.86
C LEU A 383 8.59 -24.53 -12.31
N ALA A 384 8.26 -24.84 -11.06
CA ALA A 384 8.57 -26.15 -10.47
C ALA A 384 7.95 -27.30 -11.29
N ASP A 385 6.69 -27.19 -11.71
CA ASP A 385 6.01 -28.22 -12.51
C ASP A 385 6.62 -28.39 -13.92
N LEU A 386 7.04 -27.29 -14.55
CA LEU A 386 7.67 -27.30 -15.87
C LEU A 386 9.10 -27.85 -15.82
N ILE A 387 9.92 -27.41 -14.87
CA ILE A 387 11.29 -27.90 -14.69
C ILE A 387 11.28 -29.38 -14.33
N TRP A 388 10.38 -29.80 -13.43
CA TRP A 388 10.20 -31.21 -13.10
C TRP A 388 9.84 -32.04 -14.34
N LEU A 389 8.90 -31.56 -15.17
CA LEU A 389 8.49 -32.26 -16.39
C LEU A 389 9.64 -32.40 -17.39
N ALA A 390 10.41 -31.33 -17.60
CA ALA A 390 11.53 -31.31 -18.54
C ALA A 390 12.67 -32.23 -18.08
N CYS A 391 12.99 -32.21 -16.78
CA CYS A 391 14.21 -32.85 -16.28
C CYS A 391 14.01 -34.29 -15.82
N ARG A 392 12.79 -34.71 -15.45
CA ARG A 392 12.53 -36.05 -14.89
C ARG A 392 12.92 -37.22 -15.80
N LYS A 393 13.04 -36.99 -17.12
CA LYS A 393 13.44 -38.00 -18.11
C LYS A 393 14.94 -37.98 -18.44
N VAL A 394 15.64 -36.88 -18.14
CA VAL A 394 17.05 -36.67 -18.53
C VAL A 394 17.99 -37.21 -17.46
N SER A 395 17.83 -36.75 -16.22
CA SER A 395 18.61 -37.24 -15.09
C SER A 395 17.86 -36.94 -13.78
N PRO A 396 17.88 -37.85 -12.80
CA PRO A 396 17.25 -37.62 -11.49
C PRO A 396 17.88 -36.47 -10.69
N SER A 397 19.13 -36.07 -10.99
CA SER A 397 19.85 -34.98 -10.28
C SER A 397 19.70 -33.61 -10.94
N MET A 398 19.41 -33.55 -12.25
CA MET A 398 19.31 -32.29 -13.02
C MET A 398 18.36 -31.26 -12.39
N PRO A 399 17.14 -31.62 -11.93
CA PRO A 399 16.26 -30.62 -11.34
C PRO A 399 16.81 -30.03 -10.03
N ALA A 400 17.57 -30.80 -9.25
CA ALA A 400 18.21 -30.29 -8.03
C ALA A 400 19.32 -29.29 -8.36
N ILE A 401 20.10 -29.55 -9.42
CA ILE A 401 21.14 -28.63 -9.91
C ILE A 401 20.51 -27.31 -10.38
N ILE A 402 19.44 -27.37 -11.18
CA ILE A 402 18.74 -26.17 -11.66
C ILE A 402 18.17 -25.38 -10.48
N ALA A 403 17.53 -26.06 -9.52
CA ALA A 403 17.02 -25.42 -8.32
C ALA A 403 18.14 -24.74 -7.51
N LEU A 404 19.29 -25.39 -7.35
CA LEU A 404 20.45 -24.83 -6.65
C LEU A 404 20.99 -23.58 -7.35
N VAL A 405 21.16 -23.63 -8.67
CA VAL A 405 21.62 -22.49 -9.47
C VAL A 405 20.64 -21.33 -9.39
N LEU A 406 19.33 -21.61 -9.47
CA LEU A 406 18.29 -20.60 -9.35
C LEU A 406 18.32 -19.95 -7.96
N VAL A 407 18.37 -20.74 -6.89
CA VAL A 407 18.45 -20.25 -5.51
C VAL A 407 19.71 -19.40 -5.33
N PHE A 408 20.87 -19.86 -5.81
CA PHE A 408 22.11 -19.09 -5.72
C PHE A 408 22.01 -17.74 -6.46
N ASN A 409 21.49 -17.74 -7.68
CA ASN A 409 21.35 -16.52 -8.48
C ASN A 409 20.37 -15.53 -7.83
N LEU A 410 19.21 -16.02 -7.36
CA LEU A 410 18.23 -15.19 -6.65
C LEU A 410 18.80 -14.65 -5.34
N SER A 411 19.54 -15.45 -4.56
CA SER A 411 20.22 -15.00 -3.34
C SER A 411 21.20 -13.88 -3.64
N PHE A 412 22.00 -14.01 -4.70
CA PHE A 412 22.96 -13.00 -5.10
C PHE A 412 22.28 -11.69 -5.52
N LEU A 413 21.25 -11.76 -6.39
CA LEU A 413 20.50 -10.58 -6.82
C LEU A 413 19.77 -9.90 -5.66
N THR A 414 19.22 -10.69 -4.73
CA THR A 414 18.56 -10.18 -3.53
C THR A 414 19.54 -9.52 -2.58
N PHE A 415 20.74 -10.08 -2.39
CA PHE A 415 21.79 -9.47 -1.60
C PHE A 415 22.28 -8.14 -2.21
N LEU A 416 22.46 -8.10 -3.54
CA LEU A 416 22.79 -6.85 -4.24
C LEU A 416 21.70 -5.79 -4.04
N ARG A 417 20.43 -6.17 -4.20
CA ARG A 417 19.30 -5.28 -3.99
C ARG A 417 19.17 -4.87 -2.52
N ALA A 418 19.45 -5.75 -1.57
CA ALA A 418 19.48 -5.39 -0.15
C ALA A 418 20.58 -4.36 0.13
N GLY A 419 21.73 -4.49 -0.55
CA GLY A 419 22.80 -3.50 -0.52
C GLY A 419 22.34 -2.11 -0.94
N THR A 420 21.59 -1.98 -2.04
CA THR A 420 21.06 -0.66 -2.45
C THR A 420 20.05 -0.09 -1.46
N TRP A 421 19.28 -0.95 -0.79
CA TRP A 421 18.32 -0.57 0.26
C TRP A 421 18.95 -0.28 1.62
N SER A 422 20.26 -0.49 1.79
CA SER A 422 20.97 -0.30 3.05
C SER A 422 21.24 1.18 3.41
N SER A 423 21.21 2.07 2.41
CA SER A 423 21.49 3.51 2.56
C SER A 423 20.39 4.34 1.88
N PRO A 424 19.75 5.28 2.59
CA PRO A 424 18.71 6.14 2.00
C PRO A 424 19.19 6.93 0.77
N LEU A 425 20.41 7.47 0.80
CA LEU A 425 20.96 8.22 -0.34
C LEU A 425 21.25 7.30 -1.52
N GLN A 426 21.84 6.12 -1.27
CA GLN A 426 22.16 5.17 -2.34
C GLN A 426 20.88 4.68 -3.02
N LEU A 427 19.85 4.37 -2.22
CA LEU A 427 18.55 3.97 -2.73
C LEU A 427 17.96 5.09 -3.61
N ALA A 428 17.83 6.30 -3.06
CA ALA A 428 17.24 7.43 -3.79
C ALA A 428 18.00 7.76 -5.09
N THR A 429 19.33 7.71 -5.06
CA THR A 429 20.19 7.91 -6.24
C THR A 429 19.91 6.84 -7.30
N THR A 430 19.92 5.56 -6.91
CA THR A 430 19.66 4.43 -7.82
C THR A 430 18.26 4.52 -8.43
N LEU A 431 17.25 4.87 -7.65
CA LEU A 431 15.88 4.99 -8.13
C LEU A 431 15.71 6.14 -9.13
N ALA A 432 16.34 7.30 -8.87
CA ALA A 432 16.33 8.43 -9.79
C ALA A 432 17.11 8.15 -11.08
N GLU A 433 18.21 7.39 -11.01
CA GLU A 433 19.01 6.99 -12.18
C GLU A 433 18.29 5.97 -13.06
N TYR A 434 17.64 4.95 -12.46
CA TYR A 434 16.92 3.93 -13.22
C TYR A 434 15.56 4.38 -13.72
N ASN A 435 14.96 5.38 -13.08
CA ASN A 435 13.70 5.99 -13.53
C ASN A 435 13.79 7.53 -13.54
N PRO A 436 14.56 8.13 -14.48
CA PRO A 436 14.76 9.58 -14.53
C PRO A 436 13.48 10.36 -14.82
N GLY A 437 12.44 9.71 -15.35
CA GLY A 437 11.14 10.31 -15.60
C GLY A 437 10.20 10.34 -14.38
N SER A 438 10.59 9.75 -13.24
CA SER A 438 9.79 9.78 -12.01
C SER A 438 10.03 11.06 -11.22
N ALA A 439 8.96 11.82 -10.98
CA ALA A 439 9.01 13.00 -10.13
C ALA A 439 9.17 12.60 -8.65
N ARG A 440 8.57 11.46 -8.25
CA ARG A 440 8.71 10.93 -6.89
C ARG A 440 10.14 10.48 -6.57
N ALA A 441 10.81 9.78 -7.49
CA ALA A 441 12.21 9.39 -7.31
C ALA A 441 13.14 10.60 -7.23
N ALA A 442 12.91 11.60 -8.08
CA ALA A 442 13.65 12.86 -8.06
C ALA A 442 13.45 13.63 -6.74
N LEU A 443 12.21 13.69 -6.24
CA LEU A 443 11.86 14.32 -4.97
C LEU A 443 12.50 13.60 -3.79
N ASP A 444 12.49 12.27 -3.75
CA ASP A 444 13.15 11.50 -2.69
C ASP A 444 14.66 11.78 -2.67
N LEU A 445 15.33 11.78 -3.83
CA LEU A 445 16.74 12.12 -3.94
C LEU A 445 17.04 13.55 -3.49
N ALA A 446 16.24 14.52 -3.94
CA ALA A 446 16.39 15.91 -3.53
C ALA A 446 16.27 16.07 -2.01
N ARG A 447 15.29 15.42 -1.38
CA ARG A 447 15.13 15.42 0.08
C ARG A 447 16.35 14.84 0.79
N ARG A 448 17.01 13.81 0.22
CA ARG A 448 18.27 13.27 0.81
C ARG A 448 19.39 14.30 0.73
N TYR A 449 19.55 14.98 -0.39
CA TYR A 449 20.57 16.02 -0.56
C TYR A 449 20.36 17.21 0.39
N VAL A 450 19.12 17.69 0.49
CA VAL A 450 18.72 18.77 1.40
C VAL A 450 19.00 18.37 2.86
N ALA A 451 18.60 17.16 3.27
CA ALA A 451 18.88 16.65 4.61
C ALA A 451 20.39 16.52 4.90
N ILE A 452 21.20 16.08 3.93
CA ILE A 452 22.66 16.02 4.07
C ILE A 452 23.27 17.41 4.24
N SER A 453 22.75 18.41 3.53
CA SER A 453 23.18 19.80 3.70
C SER A 453 22.73 20.43 5.02
N SER A 454 21.81 19.79 5.77
CA SER A 454 21.14 20.39 6.93
C SER A 454 20.55 21.76 6.58
N ASP A 455 19.93 21.85 5.40
CA ASP A 455 19.40 23.10 4.83
C ASP A 455 20.43 24.25 4.74
N ASN A 456 21.73 23.94 4.56
CA ASN A 456 22.78 24.95 4.46
C ASN A 456 23.23 25.18 3.00
N PRO A 457 23.00 26.38 2.40
CA PRO A 457 23.34 26.69 1.02
C PRO A 457 24.85 26.77 0.74
N ASP A 458 25.69 26.85 1.77
CA ASP A 458 27.15 26.78 1.63
C ASP A 458 27.64 25.35 1.35
N VAL A 459 26.81 24.34 1.62
CA VAL A 459 27.13 22.93 1.37
C VAL A 459 26.68 22.57 -0.06
N PRO A 460 27.57 22.04 -0.93
CA PRO A 460 27.21 21.72 -2.33
C PRO A 460 26.00 20.79 -2.50
N ALA A 461 25.75 19.92 -1.51
CA ALA A 461 24.58 19.04 -1.49
C ALA A 461 23.26 19.83 -1.54
N TYR A 462 23.18 21.01 -0.93
CA TYR A 462 21.98 21.85 -0.98
C TYR A 462 21.57 22.15 -2.42
N TRP A 463 22.52 22.66 -3.22
CA TRP A 463 22.27 23.02 -4.62
C TRP A 463 22.05 21.81 -5.53
N LEU A 464 22.61 20.64 -5.19
CA LEU A 464 22.23 19.38 -5.83
C LEU A 464 20.75 19.05 -5.56
N GLY A 465 20.28 19.25 -4.33
CA GLY A 465 18.87 19.12 -3.96
C GLY A 465 17.97 20.06 -4.74
N ILE A 466 18.27 21.37 -4.76
CA ILE A 466 17.50 22.37 -5.51
C ILE A 466 17.45 22.02 -7.00
N LYS A 467 18.59 21.67 -7.61
CA LYS A 467 18.65 21.28 -9.02
C LYS A 467 17.77 20.06 -9.34
N GLU A 468 17.78 19.05 -8.46
CA GLU A 468 16.91 17.88 -8.62
C GLU A 468 15.43 18.22 -8.45
N LEU A 469 15.06 19.12 -7.53
CA LEU A 469 13.69 19.62 -7.41
C LEU A 469 13.25 20.38 -8.66
N GLU A 470 14.08 21.28 -9.20
CA GLU A 470 13.77 22.00 -10.44
C GLU A 470 13.64 21.07 -11.65
N ARG A 471 14.44 19.99 -11.68
CA ARG A 471 14.30 18.94 -12.69
C ARG A 471 12.96 18.21 -12.51
N ALA A 472 12.61 17.82 -11.29
CA ALA A 472 11.36 17.16 -10.96
C ALA A 472 10.14 18.02 -11.30
N ALA A 473 10.19 19.32 -11.01
CA ALA A 473 9.15 20.30 -11.31
C ALA A 473 8.83 20.35 -12.82
N ARG A 474 9.87 20.27 -13.66
CA ARG A 474 9.76 20.29 -15.13
C ARG A 474 9.22 19.00 -15.77
N LEU A 475 9.08 17.91 -15.01
CA LEU A 475 8.59 16.65 -15.56
C LEU A 475 7.09 16.76 -15.95
N PRO A 476 6.67 16.20 -17.12
CA PRO A 476 5.30 16.34 -17.62
C PRO A 476 4.21 15.84 -16.65
N GLY A 477 4.47 14.76 -15.91
CA GLY A 477 3.54 14.15 -14.96
C GLY A 477 3.71 14.60 -13.50
N SER A 478 4.59 15.55 -13.23
CA SER A 478 4.89 15.97 -11.85
C SER A 478 3.69 16.64 -11.15
N SER A 479 3.47 16.35 -9.88
CA SER A 479 2.53 17.13 -9.07
C SER A 479 3.16 18.50 -8.71
N ILE A 480 2.54 19.24 -7.79
CA ILE A 480 3.12 20.48 -7.24
C ILE A 480 4.09 20.22 -6.08
N LEU A 481 4.35 18.95 -5.70
CA LEU A 481 5.25 18.61 -4.60
C LEU A 481 6.67 19.16 -4.77
N PRO A 482 7.29 19.16 -5.97
CA PRO A 482 8.61 19.76 -6.12
C PRO A 482 8.59 21.27 -5.96
N GLU A 483 7.58 21.96 -6.46
CA GLU A 483 7.41 23.42 -6.26
C GLU A 483 7.21 23.77 -4.79
N ASP A 484 6.38 23.01 -4.07
CA ASP A 484 6.21 23.15 -2.63
C ASP A 484 7.57 23.10 -1.89
N ALA A 485 8.35 22.04 -2.15
CA ALA A 485 9.67 21.90 -1.56
C ALA A 485 10.63 23.05 -1.97
N LEU A 486 10.60 23.49 -3.23
CA LEU A 486 11.41 24.62 -3.69
C LEU A 486 11.02 25.92 -2.97
N LEU A 487 9.73 26.19 -2.83
CA LEU A 487 9.21 27.40 -2.19
C LEU A 487 9.59 27.46 -0.70
N ILE A 488 9.49 26.34 0.02
CA ILE A 488 9.94 26.24 1.41
C ILE A 488 11.43 26.51 1.50
N GLN A 489 12.23 25.86 0.65
CA GLN A 489 13.68 26.03 0.65
C GLN A 489 14.09 27.47 0.29
N GLY A 490 13.50 28.06 -0.75
CA GLY A 490 13.80 29.45 -1.12
C GLY A 490 13.38 30.47 -0.07
N ALA A 491 12.30 30.23 0.67
CA ALA A 491 11.87 31.12 1.75
C ALA A 491 12.81 31.11 2.97
N ASN A 492 13.54 30.02 3.19
CA ASN A 492 14.56 29.91 4.24
C ASN A 492 15.89 30.60 3.86
N HIS A 493 16.10 30.92 2.58
CA HIS A 493 17.35 31.52 2.08
C HIS A 493 17.07 32.81 1.27
N PRO A 494 17.10 33.99 1.92
CA PRO A 494 16.83 35.28 1.28
C PRO A 494 17.76 35.52 0.07
N GLY A 495 17.18 35.85 -1.08
CA GLY A 495 17.92 36.14 -2.32
C GLY A 495 17.63 35.20 -3.49
N VAL A 496 16.88 34.11 -3.25
CA VAL A 496 16.40 33.21 -4.31
C VAL A 496 15.13 33.79 -4.96
N ASP A 497 15.13 33.93 -6.29
CA ASP A 497 13.94 34.36 -7.04
C ASP A 497 12.94 33.20 -7.20
N SER A 498 11.93 33.19 -6.34
CA SER A 498 10.89 32.15 -6.30
C SER A 498 9.72 32.37 -7.26
N ARG A 499 9.72 33.46 -8.05
CA ARG A 499 8.60 33.79 -8.96
C ARG A 499 8.31 32.68 -9.97
N VAL A 500 9.36 32.10 -10.54
CA VAL A 500 9.24 31.01 -11.52
C VAL A 500 8.58 29.78 -10.89
N TRP A 501 8.84 29.50 -9.61
CA TRP A 501 8.25 28.35 -8.90
C TRP A 501 6.79 28.59 -8.59
N TRP A 502 6.40 29.80 -8.19
CA TRP A 502 4.99 30.18 -8.03
C TRP A 502 4.21 30.11 -9.33
N ASP A 503 4.76 30.61 -10.44
CA ASP A 503 4.13 30.54 -11.75
C ASP A 503 3.91 29.08 -12.18
N SER A 504 4.92 28.22 -11.99
CA SER A 504 4.81 26.78 -12.26
C SER A 504 3.74 26.11 -11.38
N LEU A 505 3.75 26.36 -10.07
CA LEU A 505 2.78 25.81 -9.12
C LEU A 505 1.35 26.18 -9.51
N GLN A 506 1.10 27.46 -9.78
CA GLN A 506 -0.22 27.96 -10.14
C GLN A 506 -0.69 27.40 -11.49
N GLU A 507 0.20 27.28 -12.47
CA GLU A 507 -0.14 26.68 -13.76
C GLU A 507 -0.50 25.19 -13.63
N LYS A 508 0.26 24.44 -12.81
CA LYS A 508 -0.08 23.05 -12.51
C LYS A 508 -1.42 22.92 -11.78
N LEU A 509 -1.71 23.82 -10.84
CA LEU A 509 -3.01 23.87 -10.18
C LEU A 509 -4.15 24.18 -11.15
N ARG A 510 -3.91 24.93 -12.24
CA ARG A 510 -4.94 25.17 -13.28
C ARG A 510 -5.15 23.98 -14.20
N THR A 511 -4.07 23.29 -14.56
CA THR A 511 -4.08 22.35 -15.70
C THR A 511 -4.04 20.87 -15.34
N ARG A 512 -3.53 20.48 -14.16
CA ARG A 512 -3.31 19.07 -13.78
C ARG A 512 -4.36 18.53 -12.82
N PRO A 513 -4.61 17.21 -12.73
CA PRO A 513 -5.50 16.65 -11.70
C PRO A 513 -5.01 16.98 -10.29
N MET A 514 -5.95 17.30 -9.38
CA MET A 514 -5.61 17.61 -7.98
C MET A 514 -5.84 16.37 -7.10
N GLY A 515 -4.76 15.61 -6.91
CA GLY A 515 -4.73 14.43 -6.04
C GLY A 515 -4.35 14.75 -4.60
N PRO A 516 -4.32 13.73 -3.70
CA PRO A 516 -3.91 13.90 -2.30
C PRO A 516 -2.60 14.65 -2.12
N GLU A 517 -1.60 14.40 -2.98
CA GLU A 517 -0.31 15.10 -2.97
C GLU A 517 -0.44 16.61 -3.15
N THR A 518 -1.39 17.08 -3.96
CA THR A 518 -1.62 18.51 -4.20
C THR A 518 -2.19 19.18 -2.97
N TYR A 519 -3.17 18.55 -2.31
CA TYR A 519 -3.75 19.08 -1.09
C TYR A 519 -2.75 19.05 0.08
N LEU A 520 -1.92 18.01 0.15
CA LEU A 520 -0.83 17.92 1.13
C LEU A 520 0.20 19.03 0.93
N ALA A 521 0.62 19.30 -0.31
CA ALA A 521 1.52 20.40 -0.63
C ALA A 521 0.94 21.77 -0.23
N LEU A 522 -0.31 22.06 -0.60
CA LEU A 522 -0.95 23.33 -0.21
C LEU A 522 -1.03 23.49 1.32
N ASN A 523 -1.42 22.43 2.02
CA ASN A 523 -1.46 22.42 3.47
C ASN A 523 -0.05 22.59 4.09
N GLY A 524 0.98 22.00 3.47
CA GLY A 524 2.38 22.15 3.87
C GLY A 524 2.85 23.59 3.77
N LEU A 525 2.62 24.25 2.64
CA LEU A 525 2.93 25.68 2.44
C LEU A 525 2.21 26.57 3.46
N LEU A 526 0.92 26.31 3.70
CA LEU A 526 0.15 27.05 4.70
C LEU A 526 0.72 26.86 6.10
N HIS A 527 1.00 25.61 6.49
CA HIS A 527 1.53 25.31 7.81
C HIS A 527 2.87 26.02 8.05
N ASN A 528 3.78 25.94 7.08
CA ASN A 528 5.08 26.62 7.14
C ASN A 528 4.92 28.15 7.26
N ARG A 529 3.94 28.72 6.55
CA ARG A 529 3.64 30.16 6.63
C ARG A 529 3.09 30.57 7.99
N LEU A 530 2.16 29.80 8.54
CA LEU A 530 1.42 30.20 9.75
C LEU A 530 2.17 29.87 11.03
N TYR A 531 2.91 28.76 11.08
CA TYR A 531 3.42 28.19 12.34
C TYR A 531 4.94 28.10 12.39
N ASP A 532 5.62 27.85 11.27
CA ASP A 532 7.08 27.67 11.24
C ASP A 532 7.85 28.97 10.95
N HIS A 533 7.15 30.11 10.88
CA HIS A 533 7.70 31.44 10.57
C HIS A 533 8.50 31.50 9.26
N VAL A 534 8.22 30.59 8.31
CA VAL A 534 8.85 30.58 7.00
C VAL A 534 8.22 31.71 6.16
N ASN A 535 9.06 32.51 5.48
CA ASN A 535 8.60 33.67 4.73
C ASN A 535 8.00 33.31 3.35
N ILE A 536 7.04 32.38 3.35
CA ILE A 536 6.22 32.06 2.18
C ILE A 536 5.36 33.29 1.82
N ASP A 537 5.30 33.65 0.54
CA ASP A 537 4.48 34.78 0.07
C ASP A 537 2.99 34.46 0.24
N ALA A 538 2.35 35.11 1.21
CA ALA A 538 0.94 34.91 1.52
C ALA A 538 0.01 35.31 0.37
N THR A 539 0.39 36.28 -0.45
CA THR A 539 -0.42 36.73 -1.60
C THR A 539 -0.40 35.70 -2.71
N GLN A 540 0.77 35.12 -2.99
CA GLN A 540 0.90 34.04 -3.98
C GLN A 540 0.21 32.76 -3.50
N LEU A 541 0.31 32.44 -2.20
CA LEU A 541 -0.40 31.32 -1.61
C LEU A 541 -1.92 31.51 -1.66
N ALA A 542 -2.41 32.74 -1.42
CA ALA A 542 -3.83 33.07 -1.56
C ALA A 542 -4.32 32.79 -2.99
N ARG A 543 -3.55 33.22 -3.99
CA ARG A 543 -3.84 32.94 -5.40
C ARG A 543 -3.86 31.44 -5.72
N ALA A 544 -2.98 30.65 -5.11
CA ALA A 544 -2.99 29.20 -5.24
C ALA A 544 -4.29 28.59 -4.66
N TYR A 545 -4.75 29.06 -3.49
CA TYR A 545 -6.03 28.66 -2.90
C TYR A 545 -7.22 29.06 -3.76
N GLU A 546 -7.24 30.26 -4.35
CA GLU A 546 -8.29 30.69 -5.27
C GLU A 546 -8.41 29.76 -6.48
N ILE A 547 -7.28 29.36 -7.08
CA ILE A 547 -7.27 28.41 -8.19
C ILE A 547 -7.80 27.04 -7.74
N ALA A 548 -7.32 26.55 -6.59
CA ALA A 548 -7.73 25.26 -6.05
C ALA A 548 -9.24 25.21 -5.73
N ILE A 549 -9.77 26.26 -5.08
CA ILE A 549 -11.19 26.38 -4.76
C ILE A 549 -12.04 26.53 -6.03
N ALA A 550 -11.60 27.31 -7.02
CA ALA A 550 -12.31 27.43 -8.29
C ALA A 550 -12.47 26.07 -9.01
N ARG A 551 -11.51 25.16 -8.84
CA ARG A 551 -11.56 23.81 -9.43
C ARG A 551 -12.26 22.78 -8.54
N GLN A 552 -12.23 22.94 -7.22
CA GLN A 552 -12.85 22.04 -6.24
C GLN A 552 -13.65 22.83 -5.18
N PRO A 553 -14.73 23.54 -5.58
CA PRO A 553 -15.44 24.47 -4.71
C PRO A 553 -16.26 23.79 -3.61
N LYS A 554 -16.34 22.46 -3.61
CA LYS A 554 -17.04 21.68 -2.58
C LYS A 554 -16.11 21.11 -1.51
N LEU A 555 -14.79 21.26 -1.68
CA LEU A 555 -13.83 20.66 -0.78
C LEU A 555 -13.63 21.55 0.44
N VAL A 556 -14.30 21.19 1.54
CA VAL A 556 -14.32 21.96 2.79
C VAL A 556 -12.92 22.33 3.30
N SER A 557 -11.94 21.43 3.22
CA SER A 557 -10.59 21.68 3.72
C SER A 557 -9.89 22.84 3.02
N LEU A 558 -10.17 23.10 1.74
CA LEU A 558 -9.59 24.25 1.03
C LEU A 558 -10.13 25.57 1.58
N HIS A 559 -11.43 25.64 1.85
CA HIS A 559 -12.05 26.85 2.42
C HIS A 559 -11.58 27.10 3.84
N VAL A 560 -11.46 26.05 4.67
CA VAL A 560 -10.88 26.16 6.03
C VAL A 560 -9.47 26.73 5.96
N GLN A 561 -8.61 26.13 5.13
CA GLN A 561 -7.22 26.55 4.96
C GLN A 561 -7.10 27.98 4.41
N TYR A 562 -7.96 28.36 3.47
CA TYR A 562 -7.94 29.70 2.92
C TYR A 562 -8.45 30.76 3.92
N ALA A 563 -9.46 30.42 4.73
CA ALA A 563 -9.93 31.27 5.81
C ALA A 563 -8.83 31.54 6.84
N GLU A 564 -8.04 30.51 7.22
CA GLU A 564 -6.87 30.66 8.09
C GLU A 564 -5.83 31.60 7.50
N LEU A 565 -5.45 31.38 6.23
CA LEU A 565 -4.51 32.25 5.53
C LEU A 565 -4.98 33.70 5.50
N ALA A 566 -6.27 33.92 5.20
CA ALA A 566 -6.86 35.24 5.09
C ALA A 566 -6.89 35.99 6.43
N GLY A 567 -7.31 35.32 7.50
CA GLY A 567 -7.41 35.92 8.83
C GLY A 567 -6.04 36.19 9.46
N ILE A 568 -5.11 35.25 9.34
CA ILE A 568 -3.83 35.30 10.07
C ILE A 568 -2.72 35.96 9.25
N ALA A 569 -2.51 35.53 8.00
CA ALA A 569 -1.33 35.96 7.23
C ALA A 569 -1.59 37.14 6.30
N LEU A 570 -2.81 37.27 5.75
CA LEU A 570 -3.19 38.40 4.87
C LEU A 570 -3.75 39.60 5.64
N GLY A 571 -4.21 39.42 6.88
CA GLY A 571 -4.91 40.45 7.63
C GLY A 571 -6.21 40.91 6.96
N ASN A 572 -6.89 40.00 6.25
CA ASN A 572 -8.13 40.27 5.53
C ASN A 572 -9.32 39.53 6.18
N PRO A 573 -9.91 40.07 7.26
CA PRO A 573 -11.00 39.42 8.00
C PRO A 573 -12.28 39.30 7.17
N ALA A 574 -12.50 40.15 6.17
CA ALA A 574 -13.68 40.06 5.30
C ALA A 574 -13.63 38.80 4.42
N LEU A 575 -12.47 38.53 3.82
CA LEU A 575 -12.24 37.31 3.06
C LEU A 575 -12.28 36.07 3.96
N ALA A 576 -11.71 36.15 5.16
CA ALA A 576 -11.77 35.03 6.11
C ALA A 576 -13.22 34.69 6.50
N VAL A 577 -14.06 35.71 6.77
CA VAL A 577 -15.50 35.54 7.01
C VAL A 577 -16.19 34.84 5.83
N GLU A 578 -15.92 35.29 4.60
CA GLU A 578 -16.51 34.68 3.40
C GLU A 578 -16.20 33.17 3.34
N GLN A 579 -14.93 32.81 3.49
CA GLN A 579 -14.50 31.41 3.42
C GLN A 579 -15.08 30.56 4.57
N TRP A 580 -15.18 31.10 5.79
CA TRP A 580 -15.82 30.39 6.90
C TRP A 580 -17.34 30.18 6.69
N GLN A 581 -18.02 31.15 6.06
CA GLN A 581 -19.43 31.00 5.71
C GLN A 581 -19.65 29.95 4.62
N ASP A 582 -18.70 29.80 3.69
CA ASP A 582 -18.70 28.69 2.73
C ASP A 582 -18.52 27.35 3.43
N VAL A 583 -17.60 27.24 4.40
CA VAL A 583 -17.44 26.02 5.23
C VAL A 583 -18.76 25.61 5.90
N MET A 584 -19.53 26.58 6.41
CA MET A 584 -20.86 26.33 6.99
C MET A 584 -21.89 25.89 5.93
N THR A 585 -21.75 26.37 4.69
CA THR A 585 -22.67 26.06 3.58
C THR A 585 -22.43 24.67 3.00
N LEU A 586 -21.18 24.22 2.96
CA LEU A 586 -20.77 22.99 2.28
C LEU A 586 -21.11 21.70 3.03
N LYS A 587 -21.29 21.75 4.35
CA LYS A 587 -21.66 20.60 5.19
C LYS A 587 -22.57 21.07 6.31
N THR A 588 -23.56 20.25 6.67
CA THR A 588 -24.33 20.44 7.91
C THR A 588 -23.44 20.16 9.11
N HIS A 589 -23.33 21.16 10.00
CA HIS A 589 -22.57 21.05 11.24
C HIS A 589 -23.52 20.93 12.43
N THR A 590 -23.13 20.13 13.41
CA THR A 590 -23.79 20.03 14.72
C THR A 590 -23.52 21.28 15.55
N SER A 591 -24.37 21.56 16.54
CA SER A 591 -24.15 22.67 17.48
C SER A 591 -22.75 22.62 18.13
N GLY A 592 -22.30 21.41 18.50
CA GLY A 592 -20.98 21.19 19.07
C GLY A 592 -19.83 21.55 18.13
N GLU A 593 -19.89 21.17 16.84
CA GLU A 593 -18.89 21.53 15.84
C GLU A 593 -18.82 23.05 15.63
N VAL A 594 -19.98 23.72 15.55
CA VAL A 594 -20.06 25.19 15.42
C VAL A 594 -19.49 25.89 16.65
N ALA A 595 -19.83 25.41 17.85
CA ALA A 595 -19.34 25.97 19.11
C ALA A 595 -17.82 25.80 19.27
N GLN A 596 -17.28 24.65 18.83
CA GLN A 596 -15.84 24.39 18.87
C GLN A 596 -15.08 25.35 17.94
N LEU A 597 -15.56 25.53 16.70
CA LEU A 597 -14.95 26.45 15.74
C LEU A 597 -15.06 27.92 16.22
N ALA A 598 -16.23 28.34 16.71
CA ALA A 598 -16.42 29.69 17.21
C ALA A 598 -15.52 30.00 18.42
N ASN A 599 -15.37 29.05 19.36
CA ASN A 599 -14.43 29.20 20.47
C ASN A 599 -12.99 29.37 19.98
N TYR A 600 -12.55 28.50 19.07
CA TYR A 600 -11.21 28.58 18.48
C TYR A 600 -10.94 29.97 17.85
N LEU A 601 -11.90 30.52 17.10
CA LEU A 601 -11.78 31.85 16.51
C LEU A 601 -11.75 32.97 17.57
N ILE A 602 -12.60 32.90 18.59
CA ILE A 602 -12.61 33.89 19.69
C ILE A 602 -11.29 33.85 20.48
N ASP A 603 -10.78 32.66 20.78
CA ASP A 603 -9.54 32.50 21.53
C ASP A 603 -8.32 32.99 20.71
N GLY A 604 -8.43 32.98 19.38
CA GLY A 604 -7.50 33.62 18.46
C GLY A 604 -7.75 35.12 18.20
N HIS A 605 -8.63 35.78 18.96
CA HIS A 605 -9.04 37.19 18.77
C HIS A 605 -9.65 37.50 17.38
N ARG A 606 -10.28 36.51 16.75
CA ARG A 606 -10.95 36.61 15.44
C ARG A 606 -12.47 36.69 15.64
N ASP A 607 -12.92 37.59 16.50
CA ASP A 607 -14.31 37.68 16.96
C ASP A 607 -15.32 37.95 15.83
N ARG A 608 -14.93 38.71 14.80
CA ARG A 608 -15.79 38.94 13.61
C ARG A 608 -16.08 37.65 12.85
N GLU A 609 -15.09 36.78 12.74
CA GLU A 609 -15.20 35.51 12.03
C GLU A 609 -16.04 34.53 12.84
N ALA A 610 -15.82 34.47 14.16
CA ALA A 610 -16.64 33.67 15.07
C ALA A 610 -18.13 34.05 14.99
N LEU A 611 -18.43 35.35 14.97
CA LEU A 611 -19.79 35.85 14.83
C LEU A 611 -20.43 35.38 13.51
N ALA A 612 -19.72 35.54 12.40
CA ALA A 612 -20.21 35.18 11.08
C ALA A 612 -20.48 33.67 10.94
N VAL A 613 -19.64 32.83 11.55
CA VAL A 613 -19.83 31.37 11.61
C VAL A 613 -21.13 31.04 12.34
N ILE A 614 -21.35 31.60 13.53
CA ILE A 614 -22.56 31.36 14.34
C ILE A 614 -23.80 31.81 13.58
N GLU A 615 -23.79 33.03 13.03
CA GLU A 615 -24.93 33.60 12.31
C GLU A 615 -25.29 32.78 11.07
N LYS A 616 -24.28 32.36 10.30
CA LYS A 616 -24.50 31.52 9.12
C LYS A 616 -25.07 30.15 9.50
N ALA A 617 -24.53 29.50 10.54
CA ALA A 617 -25.04 28.23 11.02
C ALA A 617 -26.49 28.32 11.49
N GLN A 618 -26.85 29.37 12.24
CA GLN A 618 -28.22 29.64 12.70
C GLN A 618 -29.18 29.95 11.56
N ALA A 619 -28.73 30.68 10.54
CA ALA A 619 -29.53 30.96 9.34
C ALA A 619 -29.83 29.70 8.53
N MET A 620 -28.87 28.78 8.43
CA MET A 620 -29.05 27.51 7.74
C MET A 620 -29.85 26.49 8.55
N GLN A 621 -29.75 26.54 9.88
CA GLN A 621 -30.40 25.60 10.79
C GLN A 621 -31.11 26.38 11.90
N PRO A 622 -32.40 26.71 11.73
CA PRO A 622 -33.18 27.46 12.72
C PRO A 622 -33.21 26.80 14.12
N ALA A 623 -33.02 25.48 14.19
CA ALA A 623 -32.90 24.75 15.46
C ALA A 623 -31.71 25.20 16.32
N LEU A 624 -30.66 25.79 15.74
CA LEU A 624 -29.47 26.28 16.44
C LEU A 624 -29.65 27.68 17.04
N VAL A 625 -30.73 28.39 16.72
CA VAL A 625 -30.98 29.77 17.19
C VAL A 625 -31.14 29.82 18.71
N GLY A 626 -31.77 28.81 19.30
CA GLY A 626 -32.00 28.71 20.75
C GLY A 626 -30.92 27.98 21.53
N ASP A 627 -29.80 27.61 20.90
CA ASP A 627 -28.73 26.90 21.60
C ASP A 627 -28.00 27.83 22.58
N ALA A 628 -28.07 27.50 23.87
CA ALA A 628 -27.49 28.31 24.94
C ALA A 628 -25.97 28.50 24.80
N THR A 629 -25.25 27.50 24.28
CA THR A 629 -23.81 27.57 24.07
C THR A 629 -23.48 28.58 22.99
N LEU A 630 -24.16 28.49 21.84
CA LEU A 630 -23.95 29.40 20.72
C LEU A 630 -24.35 30.84 21.05
N LEU A 631 -25.42 31.03 21.83
CA LEU A 631 -25.82 32.35 22.33
C LEU A 631 -24.76 32.98 23.23
N ALA A 632 -24.17 32.19 24.14
CA ALA A 632 -23.10 32.67 25.01
C ALA A 632 -21.84 33.06 24.22
N LEU A 633 -21.45 32.26 23.22
CA LEU A 633 -20.31 32.54 22.34
C LEU A 633 -20.55 33.77 21.47
N ARG A 634 -21.76 33.94 20.95
CA ARG A 634 -22.16 35.14 20.19
C ARG A 634 -22.02 36.39 21.06
N ALA A 635 -22.54 36.37 22.28
CA ALA A 635 -22.44 37.49 23.21
C ALA A 635 -20.97 37.79 23.58
N LYS A 636 -20.14 36.75 23.77
CA LYS A 636 -18.69 36.89 24.03
C LYS A 636 -18.00 37.62 22.86
N ALA A 637 -18.22 37.17 21.62
CA ALA A 637 -17.64 37.78 20.42
C ALA A 637 -18.13 39.21 20.19
N GLN A 638 -19.43 39.50 20.36
CA GLN A 638 -19.99 40.86 20.24
C GLN A 638 -19.35 41.83 21.23
N LYS A 639 -19.24 41.42 22.50
CA LYS A 639 -18.62 42.23 23.55
C LYS A 639 -17.15 42.54 23.26
N ALA A 640 -16.42 41.59 22.69
CA ALA A 640 -15.03 41.79 22.29
C ALA A 640 -14.90 42.83 21.17
N LEU A 641 -15.82 42.84 20.21
CA LEU A 641 -15.87 43.82 19.11
C LEU A 641 -16.29 45.23 19.57
N GLU A 642 -17.12 45.33 20.61
CA GLU A 642 -17.59 46.58 21.19
C GLU A 642 -16.56 47.24 22.14
N SER A 643 -15.60 46.48 22.65
CA SER A 643 -14.54 46.99 23.53
C SER A 643 -13.44 47.65 22.70
N PRO A 644 -13.22 48.98 22.77
CA PRO A 644 -12.16 49.64 22.01
C PRO A 644 -10.80 49.09 22.46
N ALA A 645 -9.96 48.69 21.49
CA ALA A 645 -8.61 48.22 21.75
C ALA A 645 -7.84 49.27 22.56
N THR A 646 -7.56 49.00 23.84
CA THR A 646 -6.59 49.80 24.59
C THR A 646 -5.24 49.60 23.93
N THR A 647 -4.74 50.65 23.27
CA THR A 647 -3.39 50.78 22.74
C THR A 647 -2.36 50.33 23.77
N SER A 648 -1.74 49.16 23.57
CA SER A 648 -0.48 48.79 24.21
C SER A 648 0.68 49.38 23.41
N THR A 649 0.89 50.68 23.57
CA THR A 649 2.23 51.25 23.45
C THR A 649 2.98 50.96 24.75
N GLY A 650 4.02 50.12 24.71
CA GLY A 650 4.95 50.00 25.83
C GLY A 650 5.96 48.86 25.69
N GLY A 651 7.22 49.19 25.41
CA GLY A 651 8.41 48.38 25.71
C GLY A 651 9.12 47.81 24.50
#